data_AF-L8LN27-F1
#
_entry.id   AF-L8LN27-F1
#
_cell.length_a   1.000
_cell.length_b   1.000
_cell.length_c   1.000
_cell.angle_alpha   90.00
_cell.angle_beta   90.00
_cell.angle_gamma   90.00
#
_symmetry.space_group_name_H-M   'P 1'
#
loop_
_entity.id
_entity.type
_entity.pdbx_description
1 polymer ?
#
loop_
_entity_poly.entity_id
_entity_poly.type
_entity_poly.pdbx_seq_one_letter_code
_entity_poly.pdbx_strand_id
1 'polypeptide(L)'
;MSFPAQFELSSLDGSNGFTLNGIAGNDRSGFSVSSAGDINNDGFDDLIIGADGADINGNASGSSYVVFGKGTSFSATLNLSTLNSFTLNGVTPVDYSGRSVSSAGDINGDGFDDLIIGAFGADPNGSASGSSYLVFGKGTTFSSPLNLSTLNGTNGFILNGSDANDNSGRSVSNAGDINGDGFDDLIIGAFGADPNGTQSGESYVVFGKGTTFSSPLNLSTLNGTNGFTINGVDAYDYSGRSVSNAGDINGDGFDDLIIGAYLADPNGTQSGESYVVFGKDTTFSSPLNLSTLNGTNGFTINGVTSFDRSGFSVSSAGDINGDGLDDLIIGAYRADVNGADSGSIYVVFGQNTPFSSPLNLFTLNGPNGFTINGIAAGDRLGRSVSSAGDVNDDGIDDLIIGAVGADPNGSFSGSSYVVFGKNTPFSPTLNLSTLNGTNGFTLNGINAYDNSGYSVSSAGDVNGDGIDDLIIGAYGGDPNGGASGESYVVFGAPPPSISVTVSPTSVTEDGSDNLVYTFTRTRNTSSALNDVNFNVGGEAIFNNDYTQTGATSFNANSGTVNFNAGSATTTVTLDPTEDTIQEFNETAILTLAPGNDYRIGIPASATGRIINDDSGGGSTNPTITVTVSPTSVAENGSDNLVYTFTRTGSTGNPLNNVNVGVAGTATFNNDYTVTGGNSFNANTGRINFNSGSATATVTLDPLQDAIIETNETAILRVTSGTGYNVGNPASATGTIIDGGGSINPSVIVSVSPTSVNENGLGNLVYTFTRTTNSGTALNNVNFDVGGGAIFNDDYTVTGAASFNGTTGTVNFRPRATTVRVTVNPKGDTRVEPDETVLLTVTSGSGYTVGNPNEAEGAIVNDDRRGNQDTLNISLGKNGNTVAMEELGKSMSYFDPEVDVVM
;
A
#
# COMPACT_ATOMS: atom_id res chain seq x y z
N MET A 1 -7.49 -9.38 6.05
CA MET A 1 -8.72 -9.77 6.76
C MET A 1 -9.84 -9.30 5.84
N SER A 2 -10.93 -10.04 5.64
CA SER A 2 -12.14 -9.36 5.12
C SER A 2 -12.89 -8.87 6.35
N PHE A 3 -13.27 -7.59 6.36
CA PHE A 3 -13.95 -7.00 7.51
C PHE A 3 -15.32 -7.67 7.71
N PRO A 4 -15.71 -8.00 8.96
CA PRO A 4 -17.08 -8.40 9.24
C PRO A 4 -18.02 -7.21 9.04
N ALA A 5 -19.31 -7.45 8.81
CA ALA A 5 -20.33 -6.38 8.79
C ALA A 5 -20.30 -5.49 10.05
N GLN A 6 -19.98 -6.11 11.20
CA GLN A 6 -19.81 -5.45 12.48
C GLN A 6 -18.50 -5.92 13.12
N PHE A 7 -17.64 -4.96 13.43
CA PHE A 7 -16.38 -5.14 14.12
C PHE A 7 -16.51 -4.56 15.53
N GLU A 8 -16.36 -5.42 16.54
CA GLU A 8 -16.36 -4.97 17.93
C GLU A 8 -14.97 -4.49 18.31
N LEU A 9 -14.83 -3.23 18.76
CA LEU A 9 -13.53 -2.69 19.17
C LEU A 9 -12.93 -3.43 20.37
N SER A 10 -13.75 -4.16 21.14
CA SER A 10 -13.30 -5.05 22.21
C SER A 10 -12.57 -6.31 21.72
N SER A 11 -12.59 -6.58 20.41
CA SER A 11 -11.91 -7.73 19.78
C SER A 11 -10.50 -7.44 19.29
N LEU A 12 -9.99 -6.22 19.53
CA LEU A 12 -8.62 -5.86 19.19
C LEU A 12 -7.62 -6.70 19.99
N ASP A 13 -6.67 -7.33 19.28
CA ASP A 13 -5.75 -8.31 19.85
C ASP A 13 -4.26 -8.07 19.53
N GLY A 14 -3.95 -6.99 18.81
CA GLY A 14 -2.61 -6.65 18.34
C GLY A 14 -2.27 -7.16 16.94
N SER A 15 -3.08 -8.08 16.40
CA SER A 15 -2.98 -8.57 15.01
C SER A 15 -4.00 -7.95 14.06
N ASN A 16 -5.08 -7.39 14.60
CA ASN A 16 -6.14 -6.69 13.89
C ASN A 16 -6.28 -5.21 14.31
N GLY A 17 -5.29 -4.71 15.04
CA GLY A 17 -5.27 -3.38 15.65
C GLY A 17 -5.06 -3.45 17.18
N PHE A 18 -5.15 -2.31 17.86
CA PHE A 18 -4.86 -2.19 19.28
C PHE A 18 -5.56 -0.98 19.94
N THR A 19 -5.66 -1.01 21.26
CA THR A 19 -6.21 0.08 22.09
C THR A 19 -5.10 0.92 22.71
N LEU A 20 -5.25 2.23 22.70
CA LEU A 20 -4.42 3.23 23.39
C LEU A 20 -5.17 3.78 24.60
N ASN A 21 -4.69 3.48 25.80
CA ASN A 21 -5.28 3.97 27.05
C ASN A 21 -4.68 5.33 27.44
N GLY A 22 -5.56 6.29 27.74
CA GLY A 22 -5.24 7.59 28.31
C GLY A 22 -4.60 7.51 29.69
N ILE A 23 -4.01 8.61 30.17
CA ILE A 23 -3.11 8.60 31.32
C ILE A 23 -3.83 8.86 32.66
N ALA A 24 -4.48 10.01 32.81
CA ALA A 24 -5.15 10.41 34.04
C ALA A 24 -6.60 10.82 33.81
N GLY A 25 -7.44 10.70 34.83
CA GLY A 25 -8.85 11.08 34.74
C GLY A 25 -9.04 12.55 34.37
N ASN A 26 -9.99 12.82 33.46
CA ASN A 26 -10.31 14.09 32.82
C ASN A 26 -9.30 14.60 31.78
N ASP A 27 -8.23 13.85 31.48
CA ASP A 27 -7.31 14.21 30.39
C ASP A 27 -8.01 14.23 29.02
N ARG A 28 -9.05 13.39 28.86
CA ARG A 28 -9.85 13.26 27.63
C ARG A 28 -8.99 12.90 26.41
N SER A 29 -8.04 11.97 26.56
CA SER A 29 -7.27 11.45 25.43
C SER A 29 -8.17 10.88 24.34
N GLY A 30 -7.84 11.11 23.07
CA GLY A 30 -8.72 10.73 21.95
C GLY A 30 -9.83 11.75 21.69
N PHE A 31 -9.71 12.97 22.23
CA PHE A 31 -10.61 14.07 21.88
C PHE A 31 -10.48 14.46 20.41
N SER A 32 -9.25 14.42 19.90
CA SER A 32 -8.89 14.56 18.49
C SER A 32 -7.85 13.48 18.18
N VAL A 33 -7.97 12.83 17.03
CA VAL A 33 -7.01 11.82 16.54
C VAL A 33 -6.73 12.08 15.08
N SER A 34 -5.52 11.80 14.63
CA SER A 34 -5.12 11.87 13.22
C SER A 34 -3.88 11.00 12.98
N SER A 35 -3.64 10.62 11.72
CA SER A 35 -2.29 10.25 11.30
C SER A 35 -1.35 11.43 11.53
N ALA A 36 -0.13 11.13 11.94
CA ALA A 36 0.98 12.06 11.99
C ALA A 36 1.79 12.06 10.69
N GLY A 37 1.55 11.11 9.78
CA GLY A 37 2.48 10.78 8.70
C GLY A 37 3.74 10.11 9.25
N ASP A 38 4.77 9.96 8.42
CA ASP A 38 6.05 9.42 8.84
C ASP A 38 6.98 10.54 9.33
N ILE A 39 6.72 10.99 10.56
CA ILE A 39 7.44 12.13 11.15
C ILE A 39 8.90 11.82 11.50
N ASN A 40 9.29 10.55 11.40
CA ASN A 40 10.58 10.04 11.80
C ASN A 40 11.36 9.35 10.64
N ASN A 41 10.70 9.22 9.48
CA ASN A 41 11.17 8.61 8.25
C ASN A 41 11.67 7.16 8.43
N ASP A 42 10.94 6.36 9.20
CA ASP A 42 11.22 4.92 9.36
C ASP A 42 10.37 4.00 8.47
N GLY A 43 9.56 4.59 7.59
CA GLY A 43 8.73 3.92 6.61
C GLY A 43 7.39 3.44 7.16
N PHE A 44 6.99 3.90 8.35
CA PHE A 44 5.69 3.61 8.95
C PHE A 44 5.00 4.91 9.31
N ASP A 45 3.69 4.97 9.08
CA ASP A 45 2.92 6.12 9.53
C ASP A 45 2.82 6.15 11.06
N ASP A 46 2.90 7.34 11.61
CA ASP A 46 2.80 7.61 13.04
C ASP A 46 1.40 8.13 13.40
N LEU A 47 1.09 8.17 14.69
CA LEU A 47 -0.22 8.61 15.19
C LEU A 47 -0.09 9.82 16.11
N ILE A 48 -1.01 10.78 16.00
CA ILE A 48 -1.16 11.87 16.98
C ILE A 48 -2.52 11.85 17.67
N ILE A 49 -2.50 11.90 19.01
CA ILE A 49 -3.67 11.82 19.88
C ILE A 49 -3.72 13.04 20.80
N GLY A 50 -4.78 13.84 20.67
CA GLY A 50 -5.04 15.01 21.50
C GLY A 50 -5.77 14.69 22.80
N ALA A 51 -5.33 15.31 23.90
CA ALA A 51 -5.89 15.25 25.24
C ALA A 51 -6.07 16.66 25.80
N ASP A 52 -7.12 17.35 25.33
CA ASP A 52 -7.37 18.76 25.61
C ASP A 52 -7.69 19.06 27.08
N GLY A 53 -8.02 18.04 27.87
CA GLY A 53 -8.26 18.14 29.31
C GLY A 53 -7.04 17.90 30.20
N ALA A 54 -5.90 17.54 29.63
CA ALA A 54 -4.72 17.20 30.43
C ALA A 54 -4.22 18.40 31.25
N ASP A 55 -3.92 18.16 32.52
CA ASP A 55 -3.59 19.21 33.49
C ASP A 55 -2.06 19.37 33.70
N ILE A 56 -1.24 19.07 32.68
CA ILE A 56 0.22 18.92 32.82
C ILE A 56 0.95 20.18 33.32
N ASN A 57 0.49 21.36 32.88
CA ASN A 57 1.01 22.68 33.29
C ASN A 57 -0.08 23.52 33.98
N GLY A 58 -1.03 22.84 34.63
CA GLY A 58 -2.20 23.42 35.29
C GLY A 58 -3.50 23.07 34.54
N ASN A 59 -4.64 23.47 35.12
CA ASN A 59 -5.93 22.96 34.67
C ASN A 59 -6.18 23.22 33.18
N ALA A 60 -6.51 22.16 32.43
CA ALA A 60 -6.77 22.11 31.01
C ALA A 60 -5.70 22.83 30.17
N SER A 61 -4.42 22.73 30.56
CA SER A 61 -3.33 23.18 29.68
C SER A 61 -3.27 22.35 28.40
N GLY A 62 -3.74 21.10 28.48
CA GLY A 62 -3.79 20.16 27.38
C GLY A 62 -2.46 19.46 27.12
N SER A 63 -2.52 18.39 26.33
CA SER A 63 -1.37 17.62 25.88
C SER A 63 -1.72 16.89 24.58
N SER A 64 -0.69 16.52 23.81
CA SER A 64 -0.83 15.55 22.71
C SER A 64 0.22 14.46 22.84
N TYR A 65 -0.07 13.28 22.31
CA TYR A 65 0.79 12.12 22.34
C TYR A 65 1.06 11.65 20.92
N VAL A 66 2.33 11.43 20.60
CA VAL A 66 2.72 10.86 19.32
C VAL A 66 3.17 9.41 19.52
N VAL A 67 2.53 8.48 18.83
CA VAL A 67 2.81 7.04 18.94
C VAL A 67 3.37 6.58 17.61
N PHE A 68 4.60 6.04 17.65
CA PHE A 68 5.28 5.62 16.43
C PHE A 68 4.72 4.32 15.85
N GLY A 69 4.60 4.28 14.53
CA GLY A 69 4.35 3.08 13.73
C GLY A 69 5.49 2.08 13.86
N LYS A 70 5.26 0.83 13.43
CA LYS A 70 6.31 -0.22 13.36
C LYS A 70 5.84 -1.49 12.65
N GLY A 71 6.77 -2.15 11.97
CA GLY A 71 6.57 -3.45 11.31
C GLY A 71 6.52 -4.68 12.23
N THR A 72 6.44 -4.50 13.55
CA THR A 72 6.34 -5.61 14.50
C THR A 72 4.98 -5.59 15.19
N SER A 73 4.45 -6.76 15.51
CA SER A 73 3.15 -6.90 16.18
C SER A 73 2.99 -5.93 17.37
N PHE A 74 1.85 -5.27 17.41
CA PHE A 74 1.43 -4.47 18.56
C PHE A 74 0.85 -5.38 19.63
N SER A 75 0.86 -4.93 20.89
CA SER A 75 0.07 -5.58 21.93
C SER A 75 -1.37 -5.08 21.81
N ALA A 76 -2.35 -5.93 22.13
CA ALA A 76 -3.78 -5.58 22.12
C ALA A 76 -4.11 -4.27 22.84
N THR A 77 -3.38 -3.96 23.92
CA THR A 77 -3.56 -2.73 24.68
C THR A 77 -2.20 -2.12 25.01
N LEU A 78 -2.11 -0.81 24.81
CA LEU A 78 -0.94 0.01 25.05
C LEU A 78 -1.33 1.19 25.95
N ASN A 79 -0.47 1.55 26.90
CA ASN A 79 -0.73 2.68 27.80
C ASN A 79 0.18 3.86 27.44
N LEU A 80 -0.41 5.02 27.17
CA LEU A 80 0.32 6.24 26.76
C LEU A 80 1.39 6.67 27.78
N SER A 81 1.25 6.29 29.05
CA SER A 81 2.22 6.59 30.11
C SER A 81 3.51 5.76 30.08
N THR A 82 3.54 4.66 29.32
CA THR A 82 4.66 3.70 29.29
C THR A 82 5.18 3.40 27.89
N LEU A 83 4.53 3.94 26.86
CA LEU A 83 4.89 3.72 25.48
C LEU A 83 6.22 4.40 25.11
N ASN A 84 6.87 3.86 24.09
CA ASN A 84 7.91 4.59 23.37
C ASN A 84 7.23 5.63 22.47
N SER A 85 6.72 6.68 23.10
CA SER A 85 6.05 7.83 22.51
C SER A 85 6.76 9.10 22.96
N PHE A 86 6.49 10.22 22.30
CA PHE A 86 6.80 11.52 22.91
C PHE A 86 5.54 12.33 23.16
N THR A 87 5.62 13.15 24.20
CA THR A 87 4.50 13.97 24.66
C THR A 87 4.74 15.43 24.33
N LEU A 88 3.71 16.08 23.80
CA LEU A 88 3.66 17.48 23.45
C LEU A 88 2.86 18.23 24.52
N ASN A 89 3.56 18.80 25.51
CA ASN A 89 2.90 19.44 26.64
C ASN A 89 2.39 20.83 26.27
N GLY A 90 1.10 21.08 26.53
CA GLY A 90 0.51 22.41 26.44
C GLY A 90 1.17 23.42 27.38
N VAL A 91 1.01 24.72 27.11
CA VAL A 91 1.88 25.76 27.68
C VAL A 91 1.30 26.36 28.96
N THR A 92 0.11 26.94 28.89
CA THR A 92 -0.57 27.59 30.04
C THR A 92 -1.90 26.92 30.39
N PRO A 93 -2.40 27.08 31.64
CA PRO A 93 -3.71 26.57 32.02
C PRO A 93 -4.81 27.14 31.11
N VAL A 94 -5.80 26.31 30.78
CA VAL A 94 -7.00 26.66 29.98
C VAL A 94 -6.70 26.95 28.51
N ASP A 95 -5.49 26.62 28.03
CA ASP A 95 -5.15 26.69 26.60
C ASP A 95 -5.88 25.62 25.77
N TYR A 96 -6.24 24.49 26.39
CA TYR A 96 -6.82 23.31 25.74
C TYR A 96 -5.96 22.80 24.56
N SER A 97 -4.63 22.77 24.71
CA SER A 97 -3.75 22.20 23.68
C SER A 97 -4.10 20.74 23.37
N GLY A 98 -4.03 20.34 22.10
CA GLY A 98 -4.51 19.02 21.68
C GLY A 98 -6.02 18.97 21.45
N ARG A 99 -6.68 20.14 21.37
CA ARG A 99 -8.10 20.24 20.99
C ARG A 99 -8.37 19.72 19.57
N SER A 100 -7.44 19.99 18.68
CA SER A 100 -7.40 19.55 17.30
C SER A 100 -5.94 19.22 16.99
N VAL A 101 -5.71 18.06 16.38
CA VAL A 101 -4.38 17.60 15.95
C VAL A 101 -4.48 17.07 14.54
N SER A 102 -3.41 17.22 13.75
CA SER A 102 -3.31 16.71 12.39
C SER A 102 -1.83 16.62 12.00
N SER A 103 -1.50 15.75 11.03
CA SER A 103 -0.30 15.93 10.22
C SER A 103 -0.35 17.30 9.53
N ALA A 104 0.81 17.92 9.40
CA ALA A 104 1.02 19.14 8.65
C ALA A 104 1.64 18.88 7.26
N GLY A 105 1.89 17.61 6.91
CA GLY A 105 2.73 17.25 5.76
C GLY A 105 4.17 17.75 5.93
N ASP A 106 4.95 17.78 4.86
CA ASP A 106 6.31 18.31 4.85
C ASP A 106 6.32 19.80 4.50
N ILE A 107 5.82 20.62 5.44
CA ILE A 107 5.72 22.08 5.26
C ILE A 107 7.10 22.76 5.12
N ASN A 108 8.16 22.08 5.55
CA ASN A 108 9.51 22.62 5.55
C ASN A 108 10.42 22.01 4.44
N GLY A 109 9.95 20.98 3.73
CA GLY A 109 10.63 20.32 2.61
C GLY A 109 11.89 19.55 3.02
N ASP A 110 11.96 19.04 4.25
CA ASP A 110 13.10 18.23 4.72
C ASP A 110 12.89 16.72 4.62
N GLY A 111 11.75 16.30 4.06
CA GLY A 111 11.39 14.91 3.81
C GLY A 111 10.87 14.18 5.05
N PHE A 112 10.46 14.91 6.09
CA PHE A 112 9.76 14.37 7.25
C PHE A 112 8.39 15.02 7.35
N ASP A 113 7.38 14.24 7.70
CA ASP A 113 6.08 14.83 8.01
C ASP A 113 6.16 15.66 9.31
N ASP A 114 5.43 16.76 9.33
CA ASP A 114 5.36 17.69 10.44
C ASP A 114 4.01 17.57 11.16
N LEU A 115 3.88 18.18 12.34
CA LEU A 115 2.68 18.10 13.17
C LEU A 115 2.09 19.47 13.47
N ILE A 116 0.76 19.59 13.42
CA ILE A 116 0.05 20.79 13.90
C ILE A 116 -0.90 20.48 15.07
N ILE A 117 -0.83 21.31 16.11
CA ILE A 117 -1.60 21.16 17.35
C ILE A 117 -2.33 22.48 17.65
N GLY A 118 -3.65 22.42 17.74
CA GLY A 118 -4.50 23.55 18.09
C GLY A 118 -4.69 23.74 19.60
N ALA A 119 -4.61 24.98 20.06
CA ALA A 119 -4.82 25.43 21.44
C ALA A 119 -5.67 26.71 21.46
N PHE A 120 -6.96 26.54 21.18
CA PHE A 120 -7.90 27.65 20.97
C PHE A 120 -8.10 28.57 22.18
N GLY A 121 -7.80 28.08 23.39
CA GLY A 121 -7.93 28.84 24.62
C GLY A 121 -6.71 29.70 24.96
N ALA A 122 -5.61 29.58 24.20
CA ALA A 122 -4.40 30.36 24.45
C ALA A 122 -4.62 31.86 24.25
N ASP A 123 -3.84 32.68 24.95
CA ASP A 123 -4.05 34.13 25.04
C ASP A 123 -2.90 35.00 24.47
N PRO A 124 -2.23 34.68 23.33
CA PRO A 124 -1.06 35.43 22.88
C PRO A 124 -1.34 36.91 22.55
N ASN A 125 -2.54 37.22 22.05
CA ASN A 125 -2.93 38.56 21.62
C ASN A 125 -4.24 39.03 22.28
N GLY A 126 -4.60 38.44 23.42
CA GLY A 126 -5.83 38.73 24.16
C GLY A 126 -6.55 37.44 24.57
N SER A 127 -7.58 37.55 25.40
CA SER A 127 -8.29 36.37 25.91
C SER A 127 -8.86 35.52 24.77
N ALA A 128 -8.59 34.22 24.78
CA ALA A 128 -8.94 33.23 23.77
C ALA A 128 -8.67 33.70 22.33
N SER A 129 -7.57 34.43 22.10
CA SER A 129 -7.14 34.71 20.71
C SER A 129 -6.67 33.44 20.01
N GLY A 130 -6.23 32.46 20.78
CA GLY A 130 -5.84 31.13 20.34
C GLY A 130 -4.41 31.08 19.81
N SER A 131 -3.84 29.87 19.86
CA SER A 131 -2.55 29.53 19.26
C SER A 131 -2.65 28.17 18.58
N SER A 132 -1.79 27.97 17.58
CA SER A 132 -1.44 26.64 17.09
C SER A 132 0.08 26.45 17.22
N TYR A 133 0.50 25.22 17.33
CA TYR A 133 1.91 24.84 17.46
C TYR A 133 2.26 23.89 16.34
N LEU A 134 3.24 24.27 15.52
CA LEU A 134 3.81 23.38 14.53
C LEU A 134 5.09 22.76 15.09
N VAL A 135 5.23 21.44 15.01
CA VAL A 135 6.43 20.71 15.43
C VAL A 135 7.01 20.01 14.21
N PHE A 136 8.29 20.24 13.94
CA PHE A 136 8.94 19.58 12.80
C PHE A 136 9.26 18.12 13.09
N GLY A 137 9.05 17.26 12.09
CA GLY A 137 9.56 15.91 12.00
C GLY A 137 11.08 15.87 11.96
N LYS A 138 11.67 14.69 12.22
CA LYS A 138 13.12 14.46 12.17
C LYS A 138 13.46 12.98 12.41
N GLY A 139 14.53 12.52 11.76
CA GLY A 139 15.10 11.17 11.97
C GLY A 139 15.91 10.98 13.26
N THR A 140 15.86 11.92 14.21
CA THR A 140 16.54 11.80 15.51
C THR A 140 15.53 11.76 16.64
N THR A 141 15.89 11.12 17.76
CA THR A 141 14.99 10.99 18.90
C THR A 141 14.39 12.33 19.37
N PHE A 142 13.07 12.36 19.53
CA PHE A 142 12.34 13.50 20.08
C PHE A 142 12.58 13.61 21.58
N SER A 143 12.71 14.84 22.09
CA SER A 143 12.69 15.07 23.53
C SER A 143 11.30 14.73 24.07
N SER A 144 11.21 13.88 25.09
CA SER A 144 9.96 13.56 25.75
C SER A 144 10.03 13.92 27.25
N PRO A 145 9.20 14.85 27.74
CA PRO A 145 8.24 15.66 26.98
C PRO A 145 8.91 16.80 26.18
N LEU A 146 8.32 17.19 25.06
CA LEU A 146 8.59 18.44 24.35
C LEU A 146 7.60 19.51 24.85
N ASN A 147 8.13 20.64 25.32
CA ASN A 147 7.30 21.77 25.73
C ASN A 147 7.10 22.70 24.52
N LEU A 148 5.85 22.92 24.13
CA LEU A 148 5.47 23.69 22.94
C LEU A 148 5.92 25.16 22.98
N SER A 149 6.18 25.71 24.16
CA SER A 149 6.75 27.07 24.30
C SER A 149 8.20 27.20 23.83
N THR A 150 8.89 26.08 23.58
CA THR A 150 10.31 26.06 23.16
C THR A 150 10.51 26.09 21.65
N LEU A 151 9.42 26.07 20.88
CA LEU A 151 9.43 26.12 19.42
C LEU A 151 9.97 27.48 18.93
N ASN A 152 11.03 27.46 18.13
CA ASN A 152 11.85 28.64 17.85
C ASN A 152 12.10 28.91 16.35
N GLY A 153 11.48 28.15 15.47
CA GLY A 153 11.66 28.23 14.01
C GLY A 153 12.63 27.20 13.43
N THR A 154 13.41 26.48 14.27
CA THR A 154 14.30 25.39 13.82
C THR A 154 13.83 24.01 14.26
N ASN A 155 12.84 23.92 15.15
CA ASN A 155 12.28 22.67 15.68
C ASN A 155 10.74 22.70 15.64
N GLY A 156 10.20 23.48 14.71
CA GLY A 156 8.81 23.94 14.67
C GLY A 156 8.67 25.39 15.14
N PHE A 157 7.46 25.93 15.11
CA PHE A 157 7.17 27.32 15.44
C PHE A 157 5.75 27.52 15.99
N ILE A 158 5.53 28.66 16.66
CA ILE A 158 4.25 29.01 17.27
C ILE A 158 3.46 29.92 16.32
N LEU A 159 2.19 29.61 16.09
CA LEU A 159 1.24 30.38 15.31
C LEU A 159 0.28 31.10 16.26
N ASN A 160 0.37 32.43 16.37
CA ASN A 160 -0.48 33.21 17.26
C ASN A 160 -1.70 33.77 16.53
N GLY A 161 -2.89 33.50 17.08
CA GLY A 161 -4.16 34.08 16.64
C GLY A 161 -4.18 35.60 16.73
N SER A 162 -5.04 36.24 15.93
CA SER A 162 -4.97 37.67 15.66
C SER A 162 -5.55 38.52 16.80
N ASP A 163 -6.81 38.30 17.16
CA ASP A 163 -7.56 39.14 18.10
C ASP A 163 -8.24 38.31 19.21
N ALA A 164 -8.62 38.98 20.30
CA ALA A 164 -9.24 38.35 21.45
C ALA A 164 -10.61 37.73 21.07
N ASN A 165 -10.83 36.50 21.53
CA ASN A 165 -12.02 35.66 21.30
C ASN A 165 -12.16 35.12 19.87
N ASP A 166 -11.12 35.19 19.04
CA ASP A 166 -11.13 34.56 17.72
C ASP A 166 -11.11 33.02 17.82
N ASN A 167 -10.59 32.48 18.93
CA ASN A 167 -10.43 31.05 19.18
C ASN A 167 -9.64 30.34 18.06
N SER A 168 -8.58 30.98 17.53
CA SER A 168 -7.71 30.38 16.51
C SER A 168 -7.10 29.05 16.99
N GLY A 169 -6.96 28.07 16.09
CA GLY A 169 -6.51 26.72 16.48
C GLY A 169 -7.63 25.86 17.05
N ARG A 170 -8.90 26.24 16.81
CA ARG A 170 -10.06 25.39 17.14
C ARG A 170 -10.11 24.13 16.28
N SER A 171 -9.74 24.27 15.02
CA SER A 171 -9.60 23.22 14.01
C SER A 171 -8.32 23.52 13.25
N VAL A 172 -7.50 22.50 13.03
CA VAL A 172 -6.25 22.59 12.27
C VAL A 172 -6.15 21.38 11.34
N SER A 173 -5.52 21.56 10.19
CA SER A 173 -5.25 20.52 9.20
C SER A 173 -4.07 20.94 8.33
N ASN A 174 -3.39 19.99 7.69
CA ASN A 174 -2.67 20.31 6.45
C ASN A 174 -3.67 20.87 5.41
N ALA A 175 -3.17 21.66 4.49
CA ALA A 175 -3.90 22.19 3.34
C ALA A 175 -3.46 21.55 2.02
N GLY A 176 -2.43 20.69 2.03
CA GLY A 176 -1.73 20.26 0.81
C GLY A 176 -0.94 21.41 0.18
N ASP A 177 -0.47 21.25 -1.06
CA ASP A 177 0.22 22.29 -1.81
C ASP A 177 -0.78 23.12 -2.63
N ILE A 178 -1.48 24.03 -1.94
CA ILE A 178 -2.54 24.82 -2.60
C ILE A 178 -1.99 25.90 -3.54
N ASN A 179 -0.68 26.14 -3.48
CA ASN A 179 -0.02 27.22 -4.21
C ASN A 179 0.96 26.71 -5.28
N GLY A 180 1.21 25.40 -5.33
CA GLY A 180 2.04 24.71 -6.30
C GLY A 180 3.53 24.97 -6.17
N ASP A 181 4.02 25.30 -4.98
CA ASP A 181 5.45 25.56 -4.75
C ASP A 181 6.24 24.34 -4.24
N GLY A 182 5.56 23.20 -4.09
CA GLY A 182 6.12 21.91 -3.71
C GLY A 182 6.30 21.74 -2.20
N PHE A 183 5.71 22.60 -1.38
CA PHE A 183 5.67 22.45 0.07
C PHE A 183 4.23 22.33 0.53
N ASP A 184 3.98 21.49 1.53
CA ASP A 184 2.64 21.42 2.13
C ASP A 184 2.31 22.73 2.87
N ASP A 185 1.05 23.16 2.77
CA ASP A 185 0.52 24.35 3.42
C ASP A 185 -0.34 23.96 4.64
N LEU A 186 -0.74 24.96 5.45
CA LEU A 186 -1.58 24.75 6.63
C LEU A 186 -2.90 25.51 6.53
N ILE A 187 -3.96 24.96 7.12
CA ILE A 187 -5.19 25.70 7.39
C ILE A 187 -5.57 25.66 8.87
N ILE A 188 -5.91 26.83 9.42
CA ILE A 188 -6.25 27.04 10.83
C ILE A 188 -7.59 27.77 10.94
N GLY A 189 -8.54 27.17 11.65
CA GLY A 189 -9.87 27.75 11.90
C GLY A 189 -9.92 28.64 13.13
N ALA A 190 -10.51 29.83 12.98
CA ALA A 190 -10.76 30.83 14.02
C ALA A 190 -12.24 31.25 14.00
N PHE A 191 -13.09 30.29 14.33
CA PHE A 191 -14.55 30.41 14.22
C PHE A 191 -15.18 31.52 15.06
N GLY A 192 -14.49 32.04 16.07
CA GLY A 192 -14.97 33.12 16.92
C GLY A 192 -14.73 34.52 16.38
N ALA A 193 -13.97 34.66 15.29
CA ALA A 193 -13.58 35.96 14.73
C ALA A 193 -14.77 36.71 14.09
N ASP A 194 -14.62 38.04 13.97
CA ASP A 194 -15.70 38.96 13.61
C ASP A 194 -15.49 39.76 12.29
N PRO A 195 -14.91 39.21 11.19
CA PRO A 195 -14.51 40.01 10.03
C PRO A 195 -15.67 40.73 9.34
N ASN A 196 -16.85 40.09 9.30
CA ASN A 196 -18.05 40.60 8.64
C ASN A 196 -19.26 40.65 9.60
N GLY A 197 -18.98 40.82 10.90
CA GLY A 197 -19.98 40.82 11.96
C GLY A 197 -19.69 39.77 13.03
N THR A 198 -20.38 39.84 14.16
CA THR A 198 -20.13 38.98 15.33
C THR A 198 -20.15 37.50 14.96
N GLN A 199 -19.04 36.82 15.18
CA GLN A 199 -18.79 35.40 14.99
C GLN A 199 -19.12 34.94 13.57
N SER A 200 -18.79 35.77 12.59
CA SER A 200 -18.81 35.38 11.17
C SER A 200 -17.71 34.36 10.86
N GLY A 201 -16.63 34.39 11.64
CA GLY A 201 -15.53 33.42 11.62
C GLY A 201 -14.46 33.76 10.59
N GLU A 202 -13.23 33.33 10.88
CA GLU A 202 -12.07 33.42 9.99
C GLU A 202 -11.40 32.05 9.85
N SER A 203 -10.61 31.90 8.79
CA SER A 203 -9.59 30.87 8.68
C SER A 203 -8.30 31.48 8.16
N TYR A 204 -7.17 30.85 8.48
CA TYR A 204 -5.86 31.31 8.05
C TYR A 204 -5.16 30.20 7.29
N VAL A 205 -4.62 30.53 6.13
CA VAL A 205 -3.70 29.67 5.41
C VAL A 205 -2.29 30.17 5.61
N VAL A 206 -1.37 29.27 5.92
CA VAL A 206 0.07 29.58 6.06
C VAL A 206 0.83 28.74 5.06
N PHE A 207 1.63 29.39 4.21
CA PHE A 207 2.39 28.68 3.19
C PHE A 207 3.65 28.00 3.74
N GLY A 208 3.90 26.79 3.26
CA GLY A 208 5.14 26.06 3.43
C GLY A 208 6.32 26.73 2.75
N LYS A 209 7.53 26.33 3.14
CA LYS A 209 8.80 26.79 2.56
C LYS A 209 10.01 26.08 3.15
N GLY A 210 11.04 25.89 2.31
CA GLY A 210 12.37 25.39 2.69
C GLY A 210 13.27 26.33 3.48
N THR A 211 12.73 27.38 4.11
CA THR A 211 13.52 28.32 4.93
C THR A 211 12.95 28.46 6.33
N THR A 212 13.79 28.83 7.30
CA THR A 212 13.37 28.99 8.69
C THR A 212 12.12 29.87 8.84
N PHE A 213 11.19 29.41 9.67
CA PHE A 213 9.99 30.14 10.04
C PHE A 213 10.26 31.06 11.23
N SER A 214 9.57 32.19 11.30
CA SER A 214 9.59 33.02 12.50
C SER A 214 8.78 32.35 13.60
N SER A 215 9.33 32.31 14.82
CA SER A 215 8.57 31.89 16.01
C SER A 215 8.58 32.99 17.07
N PRO A 216 7.41 33.53 17.47
CA PRO A 216 6.09 33.24 16.91
C PRO A 216 5.86 33.87 15.53
N LEU A 217 5.05 33.23 14.69
CA LEU A 217 4.39 33.82 13.53
C LEU A 217 3.00 34.34 13.95
N ASN A 218 2.73 35.63 13.77
CA ASN A 218 1.41 36.19 14.07
C ASN A 218 0.54 36.12 12.80
N LEU A 219 -0.65 35.50 12.91
CA LEU A 219 -1.55 35.26 11.77
C LEU A 219 -2.06 36.57 11.12
N SER A 220 -2.10 37.67 11.87
CA SER A 220 -2.42 39.00 11.36
C SER A 220 -1.39 39.57 10.36
N THR A 221 -0.24 38.92 10.19
CA THR A 221 0.83 39.35 9.27
C THR A 221 0.77 38.68 7.89
N LEU A 222 -0.20 37.79 7.67
CA LEU A 222 -0.42 37.10 6.40
C LEU A 222 -0.89 38.07 5.31
N ASN A 223 -0.20 38.05 4.16
CA ASN A 223 -0.34 39.11 3.15
C ASN A 223 -0.48 38.61 1.70
N GLY A 224 -0.68 37.30 1.52
CA GLY A 224 -0.78 36.64 0.22
C GLY A 224 0.55 36.09 -0.31
N THR A 225 1.70 36.46 0.27
CA THR A 225 3.02 35.87 -0.10
C THR A 225 3.57 34.87 0.91
N ASN A 226 2.99 34.81 2.10
CA ASN A 226 3.37 33.93 3.21
C ASN A 226 2.15 33.20 3.78
N GLY A 227 1.10 33.07 2.97
CA GLY A 227 -0.25 32.70 3.38
C GLY A 227 -1.22 33.88 3.38
N PHE A 228 -2.49 33.63 3.72
CA PHE A 228 -3.58 34.62 3.65
C PHE A 228 -4.69 34.33 4.66
N THR A 229 -5.48 35.37 4.98
CA THR A 229 -6.70 35.24 5.79
C THR A 229 -7.91 35.00 4.90
N ILE A 230 -8.85 34.17 5.36
CA ILE A 230 -10.13 33.87 4.74
C ILE A 230 -11.25 34.36 5.66
N ASN A 231 -12.04 35.32 5.18
CA ASN A 231 -13.13 35.92 5.95
C ASN A 231 -14.46 35.19 5.71
N GLY A 232 -15.14 34.84 6.80
CA GLY A 232 -16.54 34.38 6.83
C GLY A 232 -17.53 35.40 6.28
N VAL A 233 -18.77 34.98 6.04
CA VAL A 233 -19.75 35.79 5.29
C VAL A 233 -20.65 36.60 6.22
N ASP A 234 -21.55 35.96 6.97
CA ASP A 234 -22.54 36.64 7.80
C ASP A 234 -22.30 36.41 9.30
N ALA A 235 -22.83 37.30 10.12
CA ALA A 235 -22.72 37.19 11.58
C ALA A 235 -23.38 35.91 12.10
N TYR A 236 -22.72 35.24 13.04
CA TYR A 236 -23.10 33.99 13.69
C TYR A 236 -23.06 32.73 12.81
N ASP A 237 -22.40 32.78 11.66
CA ASP A 237 -22.19 31.61 10.81
C ASP A 237 -21.09 30.68 11.35
N TYR A 238 -20.13 31.23 12.11
CA TYR A 238 -18.96 30.54 12.66
C TYR A 238 -18.16 29.77 11.61
N SER A 239 -17.84 30.43 10.47
CA SER A 239 -16.93 29.86 9.47
C SER A 239 -15.56 29.54 10.09
N GLY A 240 -14.88 28.49 9.62
CA GLY A 240 -13.63 28.01 10.25
C GLY A 240 -13.88 27.16 11.50
N ARG A 241 -15.12 26.72 11.73
CA ARG A 241 -15.43 25.77 12.81
C ARG A 241 -14.79 24.39 12.57
N SER A 242 -14.72 23.98 11.31
CA SER A 242 -14.02 22.78 10.83
C SER A 242 -13.32 23.19 9.54
N VAL A 243 -12.04 22.83 9.41
CA VAL A 243 -11.22 23.10 8.22
C VAL A 243 -10.45 21.84 7.86
N SER A 244 -10.23 21.62 6.58
CA SER A 244 -9.43 20.50 6.07
C SER A 244 -8.92 20.82 4.66
N ASN A 245 -7.90 20.09 4.21
CA ASN A 245 -7.66 19.94 2.78
C ASN A 245 -8.91 19.34 2.11
N ALA A 246 -9.08 19.62 0.84
CA ALA A 246 -10.06 18.96 -0.01
C ALA A 246 -9.38 18.05 -1.05
N GLY A 247 -8.05 18.09 -1.19
CA GLY A 247 -7.34 17.51 -2.32
C GLY A 247 -7.62 18.27 -3.62
N ASP A 248 -7.24 17.73 -4.77
CA ASP A 248 -7.53 18.32 -6.08
C ASP A 248 -8.90 17.85 -6.60
N ILE A 249 -9.95 18.55 -6.17
CA ILE A 249 -11.33 18.17 -6.54
C ILE A 249 -11.73 18.65 -7.93
N ASN A 250 -10.89 19.46 -8.58
CA ASN A 250 -11.20 20.15 -9.82
C ASN A 250 -10.28 19.76 -10.99
N GLY A 251 -9.22 19.00 -10.70
CA GLY A 251 -8.27 18.41 -11.63
C GLY A 251 -7.29 19.41 -12.23
N ASP A 252 -6.99 20.50 -11.54
CA ASP A 252 -6.03 21.52 -12.00
C ASP A 252 -4.61 21.33 -11.45
N GLY A 253 -4.42 20.34 -10.58
CA GLY A 253 -3.14 19.93 -10.01
C GLY A 253 -2.73 20.73 -8.77
N PHE A 254 -3.63 21.51 -8.18
CA PHE A 254 -3.40 22.19 -6.91
C PHE A 254 -4.40 21.66 -5.87
N ASP A 255 -3.94 21.52 -4.64
CA ASP A 255 -4.85 21.13 -3.56
C ASP A 255 -5.85 22.26 -3.26
N ASP A 256 -7.09 21.84 -2.95
CA ASP A 256 -8.18 22.73 -2.61
C ASP A 256 -8.46 22.69 -1.09
N LEU A 257 -9.29 23.62 -0.61
CA LEU A 257 -9.63 23.74 0.82
C LEU A 257 -11.13 23.60 1.05
N ILE A 258 -11.53 22.97 2.16
CA ILE A 258 -12.92 22.97 2.62
C ILE A 258 -13.06 23.56 4.03
N ILE A 259 -14.05 24.45 4.18
CA ILE A 259 -14.30 25.23 5.40
C ILE A 259 -15.77 25.14 5.79
N GLY A 260 -16.06 24.75 7.04
CA GLY A 260 -17.41 24.60 7.56
C GLY A 260 -17.92 25.84 8.32
N ALA A 261 -19.16 26.25 8.02
CA ALA A 261 -19.93 27.32 8.68
C ALA A 261 -21.31 26.79 9.11
N TYR A 262 -21.28 25.91 10.10
CA TYR A 262 -22.42 25.06 10.47
C TYR A 262 -23.66 25.75 11.03
N LEU A 263 -23.58 27.06 11.34
CA LEU A 263 -24.71 27.84 11.84
C LEU A 263 -25.27 28.81 10.81
N ALA A 264 -24.73 28.85 9.60
CA ALA A 264 -25.29 29.62 8.50
C ALA A 264 -26.72 29.17 8.15
N ASP A 265 -27.47 30.09 7.54
CA ASP A 265 -28.92 29.96 7.34
C ASP A 265 -29.38 29.87 5.85
N PRO A 266 -28.68 29.19 4.91
CA PRO A 266 -29.01 29.25 3.47
C PRO A 266 -30.41 28.73 3.14
N ASN A 267 -30.88 27.72 3.88
CA ASN A 267 -32.16 27.05 3.66
C ASN A 267 -32.99 26.97 4.96
N GLY A 268 -32.83 27.97 5.83
CA GLY A 268 -33.50 28.08 7.12
C GLY A 268 -32.52 28.09 8.29
N THR A 269 -33.02 28.38 9.50
CA THR A 269 -32.17 28.54 10.71
C THR A 269 -31.25 27.35 10.92
N GLN A 270 -29.94 27.58 10.97
CA GLN A 270 -28.85 26.64 11.20
C GLN A 270 -28.89 25.44 10.25
N SER A 271 -29.29 25.64 9.00
CA SER A 271 -29.13 24.59 7.98
C SER A 271 -27.67 24.31 7.66
N GLY A 272 -26.80 25.30 7.86
CA GLY A 272 -25.35 25.23 7.70
C GLY A 272 -24.88 25.44 6.26
N GLU A 273 -23.64 25.89 6.11
CA GLU A 273 -22.91 26.02 4.84
C GLU A 273 -21.53 25.39 4.96
N SER A 274 -20.98 24.98 3.82
CA SER A 274 -19.55 24.75 3.65
C SER A 274 -19.05 25.57 2.48
N TYR A 275 -17.75 25.87 2.44
CA TYR A 275 -17.12 26.60 1.36
C TYR A 275 -15.91 25.85 0.87
N VAL A 276 -15.76 25.79 -0.44
CA VAL A 276 -14.56 25.28 -1.08
C VAL A 276 -13.80 26.47 -1.68
N VAL A 277 -12.50 26.54 -1.44
CA VAL A 277 -11.60 27.53 -2.05
C VAL A 277 -10.59 26.78 -2.90
N PHE A 278 -10.49 27.15 -4.18
CA PHE A 278 -9.57 26.46 -5.08
C PHE A 278 -8.11 26.92 -4.91
N GLY A 279 -7.20 25.95 -4.99
CA GLY A 279 -5.76 26.15 -5.14
C GLY A 279 -5.41 26.87 -6.45
N LYS A 280 -4.19 27.41 -6.54
CA LYS A 280 -3.65 28.07 -7.75
C LYS A 280 -2.19 28.51 -7.58
N ASP A 281 -1.46 28.56 -8.70
CA ASP A 281 -0.09 29.10 -8.81
C ASP A 281 0.04 30.64 -8.76
N THR A 282 -1.08 31.36 -8.57
CA THR A 282 -1.07 32.83 -8.53
C THR A 282 -1.33 33.35 -7.13
N THR A 283 -0.74 34.50 -6.81
CA THR A 283 -0.90 35.15 -5.50
C THR A 283 -2.36 35.21 -5.03
N PHE A 284 -2.58 34.77 -3.80
CA PHE A 284 -3.87 34.89 -3.12
C PHE A 284 -4.06 36.30 -2.54
N SER A 285 -5.29 36.80 -2.57
CA SER A 285 -5.63 38.03 -1.85
C SER A 285 -5.66 37.75 -0.34
N SER A 286 -5.08 38.62 0.47
CA SER A 286 -5.26 38.62 1.92
C SER A 286 -5.94 39.94 2.35
N PRO A 287 -7.20 39.92 2.83
CA PRO A 287 -8.05 38.74 2.99
C PRO A 287 -8.70 38.27 1.67
N LEU A 288 -8.97 36.97 1.58
CA LEU A 288 -9.94 36.35 0.65
C LEU A 288 -11.31 36.35 1.33
N ASN A 289 -12.38 36.72 0.63
CA ASN A 289 -13.74 36.74 1.19
C ASN A 289 -14.57 35.61 0.59
N LEU A 290 -15.15 34.75 1.43
CA LEU A 290 -15.95 33.59 0.99
C LEU A 290 -17.18 33.98 0.17
N SER A 291 -17.71 35.19 0.35
CA SER A 291 -18.82 35.72 -0.46
C SER A 291 -18.48 35.97 -1.93
N THR A 292 -17.20 35.86 -2.32
CA THR A 292 -16.72 36.08 -3.70
C THR A 292 -16.59 34.79 -4.53
N LEU A 293 -16.86 33.63 -3.92
CA LEU A 293 -16.78 32.32 -4.55
C LEU A 293 -17.88 32.13 -5.60
N ASN A 294 -17.50 31.78 -6.82
CA ASN A 294 -18.38 31.85 -8.00
C ASN A 294 -18.34 30.62 -8.91
N GLY A 295 -17.67 29.54 -8.49
CA GLY A 295 -17.49 28.31 -9.24
C GLY A 295 -16.20 28.25 -10.06
N THR A 296 -15.48 29.37 -10.22
CA THR A 296 -14.17 29.42 -10.89
C THR A 296 -12.99 29.62 -9.94
N ASN A 297 -13.25 29.98 -8.68
CA ASN A 297 -12.27 30.24 -7.64
C ASN A 297 -12.66 29.51 -6.34
N GLY A 298 -13.45 28.45 -6.46
CA GLY A 298 -14.18 27.79 -5.38
C GLY A 298 -15.67 28.10 -5.40
N PHE A 299 -16.43 27.50 -4.49
CA PHE A 299 -17.90 27.56 -4.44
C PHE A 299 -18.45 27.36 -3.04
N THR A 300 -19.68 27.83 -2.81
CA THR A 300 -20.44 27.56 -1.57
C THR A 300 -21.27 26.29 -1.72
N ILE A 301 -21.41 25.51 -0.64
CA ILE A 301 -22.26 24.33 -0.52
C ILE A 301 -23.34 24.63 0.51
N ASN A 302 -24.60 24.65 0.08
CA ASN A 302 -25.72 24.98 0.96
C ASN A 302 -26.25 23.71 1.65
N GLY A 303 -26.36 23.78 2.98
CA GLY A 303 -27.06 22.78 3.80
C GLY A 303 -28.54 22.65 3.45
N VAL A 304 -29.16 21.56 3.91
CA VAL A 304 -30.42 21.06 3.35
C VAL A 304 -31.65 21.57 4.11
N THR A 305 -31.77 21.22 5.39
CA THR A 305 -32.92 21.57 6.23
C THR A 305 -32.48 22.40 7.44
N SER A 306 -33.36 23.25 7.94
CA SER A 306 -33.12 23.99 9.18
C SER A 306 -32.70 23.07 10.33
N PHE A 307 -31.71 23.49 11.10
CA PHE A 307 -31.10 22.82 12.24
C PHE A 307 -30.27 21.58 11.95
N ASP A 308 -30.12 21.17 10.68
CA ASP A 308 -29.26 20.03 10.29
C ASP A 308 -27.78 20.27 10.62
N ARG A 309 -27.35 21.54 10.64
CA ARG A 309 -25.96 21.97 10.92
C ARG A 309 -24.94 21.32 9.97
N SER A 310 -25.24 21.32 8.68
CA SER A 310 -24.29 20.89 7.65
C SER A 310 -22.99 21.70 7.73
N GLY A 311 -21.84 21.07 7.49
CA GLY A 311 -20.54 21.73 7.63
C GLY A 311 -20.02 21.77 9.07
N PHE A 312 -20.59 20.99 9.99
CA PHE A 312 -20.06 20.88 11.36
C PHE A 312 -18.71 20.14 11.40
N SER A 313 -18.55 19.16 10.53
CA SER A 313 -17.31 18.44 10.24
C SER A 313 -17.18 18.36 8.72
N VAL A 314 -16.01 18.69 8.19
CA VAL A 314 -15.67 18.62 6.76
C VAL A 314 -14.29 18.01 6.61
N SER A 315 -14.07 17.28 5.50
CA SER A 315 -12.79 16.66 5.14
C SER A 315 -12.77 16.39 3.63
N SER A 316 -11.59 16.19 3.05
CA SER A 316 -11.45 15.34 1.86
C SER A 316 -11.99 13.94 2.16
N ALA A 317 -12.62 13.35 1.15
CA ALA A 317 -13.02 11.95 1.12
C ALA A 317 -11.97 11.06 0.43
N GLY A 318 -10.94 11.65 -0.21
CA GLY A 318 -10.10 10.96 -1.19
C GLY A 318 -10.87 10.70 -2.49
N ASP A 319 -10.29 9.93 -3.41
CA ASP A 319 -10.97 9.48 -4.64
C ASP A 319 -11.79 8.20 -4.35
N ILE A 320 -13.00 8.39 -3.83
CA ILE A 320 -13.83 7.24 -3.42
C ILE A 320 -14.57 6.58 -4.59
N ASN A 321 -14.47 7.17 -5.78
CA ASN A 321 -15.17 6.74 -6.97
C ASN A 321 -14.24 6.24 -8.08
N GLY A 322 -12.92 6.36 -7.88
CA GLY A 322 -11.87 5.84 -8.75
C GLY A 322 -11.73 6.60 -10.07
N ASP A 323 -12.09 7.89 -10.12
CA ASP A 323 -11.98 8.72 -11.33
C ASP A 323 -10.72 9.61 -11.38
N GLY A 324 -9.90 9.55 -10.34
CA GLY A 324 -8.63 10.24 -10.19
C GLY A 324 -8.77 11.69 -9.68
N LEU A 325 -9.93 12.08 -9.16
CA LEU A 325 -10.16 13.37 -8.52
C LEU A 325 -10.56 13.15 -7.06
N ASP A 326 -10.12 14.04 -6.18
CA ASP A 326 -10.53 13.98 -4.79
C ASP A 326 -12.02 14.36 -4.63
N ASP A 327 -12.68 13.71 -3.67
CA ASP A 327 -14.06 13.94 -3.32
C ASP A 327 -14.19 14.66 -1.96
N LEU A 328 -15.38 15.19 -1.65
CA LEU A 328 -15.64 15.90 -0.40
C LEU A 328 -16.60 15.13 0.50
N ILE A 329 -16.36 15.14 1.82
CA ILE A 329 -17.31 14.63 2.82
C ILE A 329 -17.74 15.73 3.81
N ILE A 330 -19.06 15.87 3.98
CA ILE A 330 -19.68 16.91 4.83
C ILE A 330 -20.65 16.28 5.83
N GLY A 331 -20.42 16.53 7.12
CA GLY A 331 -21.28 16.06 8.22
C GLY A 331 -22.37 17.06 8.62
N ALA A 332 -23.61 16.57 8.71
CA ALA A 332 -24.79 17.26 9.23
C ALA A 332 -25.40 16.46 10.40
N TYR A 333 -24.70 16.45 11.52
CA TYR A 333 -24.96 15.55 12.65
C TYR A 333 -26.30 15.74 13.38
N ARG A 334 -27.06 16.78 13.04
CA ARG A 334 -28.40 17.06 13.59
C ARG A 334 -29.53 16.81 12.60
N ALA A 335 -29.23 16.28 11.42
CA ALA A 335 -30.27 15.98 10.46
C ALA A 335 -31.26 14.94 11.02
N ASP A 336 -32.54 15.15 10.76
CA ASP A 336 -33.63 14.33 11.32
C ASP A 336 -34.10 13.23 10.36
N VAL A 337 -33.20 12.68 9.54
CA VAL A 337 -33.54 11.77 8.42
C VAL A 337 -34.28 10.50 8.85
N ASN A 338 -33.88 9.88 9.97
CA ASN A 338 -34.48 8.68 10.54
C ASN A 338 -34.88 8.87 12.01
N GLY A 339 -35.21 10.11 12.38
CA GLY A 339 -35.55 10.53 13.74
C GLY A 339 -34.63 11.64 14.25
N ALA A 340 -35.00 12.23 15.39
CA ALA A 340 -34.33 13.42 15.94
C ALA A 340 -32.81 13.21 16.09
N ASP A 341 -32.01 14.13 15.55
CA ASP A 341 -30.54 14.09 15.57
C ASP A 341 -29.96 12.72 15.11
N SER A 342 -30.59 12.04 14.14
CA SER A 342 -30.04 10.80 13.58
C SER A 342 -28.77 11.06 12.76
N GLY A 343 -28.66 12.24 12.15
CA GLY A 343 -27.52 12.71 11.40
C GLY A 343 -27.56 12.30 9.92
N SER A 344 -26.86 13.06 9.09
CA SER A 344 -26.70 12.81 7.66
C SER A 344 -25.30 13.22 7.20
N ILE A 345 -24.81 12.54 6.17
CA ILE A 345 -23.56 12.85 5.46
C ILE A 345 -23.87 13.16 4.02
N TYR A 346 -23.14 14.11 3.46
CA TYR A 346 -23.15 14.39 2.04
C TYR A 346 -21.75 14.16 1.49
N VAL A 347 -21.67 13.32 0.46
CA VAL A 347 -20.45 13.13 -0.32
C VAL A 347 -20.66 13.82 -1.67
N VAL A 348 -19.75 14.70 -2.05
CA VAL A 348 -19.79 15.46 -3.31
C VAL A 348 -18.58 15.05 -4.12
N PHE A 349 -18.79 14.59 -5.35
CA PHE A 349 -17.67 14.14 -6.17
C PHE A 349 -16.91 15.29 -6.81
N GLY A 350 -15.59 15.11 -6.94
CA GLY A 350 -14.71 15.92 -7.75
C GLY A 350 -15.17 15.94 -9.21
N GLN A 351 -14.85 17.01 -9.93
CA GLN A 351 -15.15 17.08 -11.35
C GLN A 351 -14.32 18.14 -12.09
N ASN A 352 -13.86 17.78 -13.28
CA ASN A 352 -13.17 18.67 -14.23
C ASN A 352 -14.09 19.68 -14.95
N THR A 353 -15.30 19.91 -14.41
CA THR A 353 -16.23 20.91 -14.94
C THR A 353 -16.57 21.92 -13.86
N PRO A 354 -16.82 23.19 -14.20
CA PRO A 354 -17.08 24.20 -13.18
C PRO A 354 -18.25 23.82 -12.26
N PHE A 355 -18.00 23.88 -10.95
CA PHE A 355 -19.03 23.68 -9.95
C PHE A 355 -20.03 24.85 -9.96
N SER A 356 -21.29 24.55 -9.67
CA SER A 356 -22.28 25.58 -9.38
C SER A 356 -21.96 26.26 -8.04
N SER A 357 -22.02 27.59 -7.97
CA SER A 357 -21.98 28.34 -6.71
C SER A 357 -23.29 29.13 -6.54
N PRO A 358 -24.15 28.81 -5.56
CA PRO A 358 -24.00 27.71 -4.60
C PRO A 358 -24.31 26.33 -5.22
N LEU A 359 -23.61 25.29 -4.74
CA LEU A 359 -23.96 23.89 -4.93
C LEU A 359 -25.04 23.49 -3.93
N ASN A 360 -26.08 22.84 -4.43
CA ASN A 360 -27.21 22.41 -3.62
C ASN A 360 -27.18 20.90 -3.40
N LEU A 361 -27.05 20.48 -2.14
CA LEU A 361 -26.98 19.09 -1.72
C LEU A 361 -28.23 18.26 -2.07
N PHE A 362 -29.40 18.88 -2.31
CA PHE A 362 -30.58 18.18 -2.83
C PHE A 362 -30.37 17.56 -4.23
N THR A 363 -29.32 17.95 -4.94
CA THR A 363 -29.07 17.53 -6.34
C THR A 363 -28.18 16.30 -6.48
N LEU A 364 -27.67 15.77 -5.37
CA LEU A 364 -26.88 14.54 -5.33
C LEU A 364 -27.71 13.35 -5.81
N ASN A 365 -27.19 12.61 -6.79
CA ASN A 365 -27.96 11.60 -7.53
C ASN A 365 -27.21 10.30 -7.82
N GLY A 366 -26.04 10.10 -7.20
CA GLY A 366 -25.14 8.98 -7.45
C GLY A 366 -23.95 9.42 -8.30
N PRO A 367 -24.15 9.78 -9.59
CA PRO A 367 -23.07 10.29 -10.45
C PRO A 367 -22.34 11.57 -10.02
N ASN A 368 -22.95 12.44 -9.22
CA ASN A 368 -22.32 13.68 -8.73
C ASN A 368 -22.11 13.69 -7.21
N GLY A 369 -22.10 12.49 -6.60
CA GLY A 369 -22.11 12.29 -5.17
C GLY A 369 -23.44 11.75 -4.65
N PHE A 370 -23.50 11.50 -3.34
CA PHE A 370 -24.61 10.81 -2.68
C PHE A 370 -24.75 11.20 -1.21
N THR A 371 -25.86 10.78 -0.60
CA THR A 371 -26.16 11.01 0.83
C THR A 371 -26.05 9.72 1.63
N ILE A 372 -25.56 9.79 2.87
CA ILE A 372 -25.55 8.69 3.83
C ILE A 372 -26.41 9.08 5.03
N ASN A 373 -27.46 8.31 5.30
CA ASN A 373 -28.40 8.62 6.37
C ASN A 373 -28.06 7.87 7.66
N GLY A 374 -28.15 8.56 8.81
CA GLY A 374 -28.05 7.96 10.13
C GLY A 374 -29.12 6.90 10.40
N ILE A 375 -28.84 5.97 11.31
CA ILE A 375 -29.68 4.78 11.51
C ILE A 375 -30.83 5.05 12.48
N ALA A 376 -30.54 5.60 13.65
CA ALA A 376 -31.52 5.84 14.71
C ALA A 376 -31.45 7.27 15.27
N ALA A 377 -32.55 7.68 15.93
CA ALA A 377 -32.62 8.98 16.59
C ALA A 377 -31.56 9.09 17.70
N GLY A 378 -30.81 10.19 17.69
CA GLY A 378 -29.76 10.48 18.67
C GLY A 378 -28.37 9.98 18.30
N ASP A 379 -28.23 9.14 17.26
CA ASP A 379 -26.95 8.57 16.85
C ASP A 379 -25.92 9.64 16.43
N ARG A 380 -26.41 10.78 15.91
CA ARG A 380 -25.59 11.93 15.49
C ARG A 380 -24.50 11.56 14.48
N LEU A 381 -24.87 10.77 13.45
CA LEU A 381 -23.97 10.44 12.34
C LEU A 381 -23.41 11.71 11.69
N GLY A 382 -22.10 11.75 11.45
CA GLY A 382 -21.45 12.93 10.87
C GLY A 382 -20.96 13.93 11.90
N ARG A 383 -20.86 13.48 13.16
CA ARG A 383 -20.20 14.24 14.21
C ARG A 383 -18.71 14.45 13.92
N SER A 384 -18.07 13.49 13.27
CA SER A 384 -16.73 13.54 12.69
C SER A 384 -16.72 12.76 11.39
N VAL A 385 -15.95 13.21 10.40
CA VAL A 385 -15.79 12.58 9.09
C VAL A 385 -14.33 12.71 8.66
N SER A 386 -13.84 11.73 7.89
CA SER A 386 -12.50 11.73 7.28
C SER A 386 -12.48 10.75 6.12
N SER A 387 -11.53 10.92 5.18
CA SER A 387 -11.04 9.78 4.39
C SER A 387 -10.46 8.73 5.34
N ALA A 388 -10.66 7.47 4.99
CA ALA A 388 -10.04 6.32 5.62
C ALA A 388 -8.77 5.87 4.90
N GLY A 389 -8.46 6.43 3.73
CA GLY A 389 -7.52 5.83 2.78
C GLY A 389 -8.08 4.51 2.22
N ASP A 390 -7.23 3.71 1.58
CA ASP A 390 -7.62 2.40 1.05
C ASP A 390 -7.41 1.30 2.09
N VAL A 391 -8.37 1.16 3.00
CA VAL A 391 -8.26 0.19 4.12
C VAL A 391 -8.50 -1.24 3.68
N ASN A 392 -8.93 -1.44 2.43
CA ASN A 392 -9.27 -2.73 1.87
C ASN A 392 -8.34 -3.15 0.70
N ASP A 393 -7.36 -2.31 0.38
CA ASP A 393 -6.34 -2.52 -0.65
C ASP A 393 -6.95 -2.73 -2.06
N ASP A 394 -8.10 -2.14 -2.40
CA ASP A 394 -8.69 -2.25 -3.76
C ASP A 394 -8.28 -1.14 -4.73
N GLY A 395 -7.44 -0.22 -4.27
CA GLY A 395 -6.89 0.93 -4.98
C GLY A 395 -7.83 2.13 -5.03
N ILE A 396 -8.86 2.17 -4.18
CA ILE A 396 -9.85 3.24 -4.11
C ILE A 396 -10.00 3.69 -2.66
N ASP A 397 -10.09 5.00 -2.42
CA ASP A 397 -10.21 5.51 -1.07
C ASP A 397 -11.55 5.17 -0.42
N ASP A 398 -11.51 4.93 0.89
CA ASP A 398 -12.66 4.61 1.72
C ASP A 398 -13.03 5.79 2.64
N LEU A 399 -14.21 5.73 3.26
CA LEU A 399 -14.69 6.75 4.19
C LEU A 399 -14.73 6.23 5.62
N ILE A 400 -14.41 7.08 6.62
CA ILE A 400 -14.72 6.82 8.03
C ILE A 400 -15.58 7.93 8.64
N ILE A 401 -16.66 7.51 9.32
CA ILE A 401 -17.72 8.41 9.81
C ILE A 401 -18.05 8.10 11.27
N GLY A 402 -18.01 9.11 12.14
CA GLY A 402 -18.38 8.99 13.55
C GLY A 402 -19.86 9.22 13.83
N ALA A 403 -20.46 8.34 14.64
CA ALA A 403 -21.80 8.45 15.22
C ALA A 403 -21.72 8.31 16.74
N VAL A 404 -21.23 9.36 17.39
CA VAL A 404 -20.91 9.34 18.82
C VAL A 404 -22.10 9.06 19.75
N GLY A 405 -23.32 9.33 19.28
CA GLY A 405 -24.53 9.12 20.06
C GLY A 405 -25.13 7.73 19.89
N ALA A 406 -24.54 6.88 19.04
CA ALA A 406 -25.00 5.51 18.87
C ALA A 406 -24.77 4.69 20.14
N ASP A 407 -25.64 3.71 20.38
CA ASP A 407 -25.69 2.96 21.64
C ASP A 407 -25.51 1.43 21.46
N PRO A 408 -24.55 0.93 20.65
CA PRO A 408 -24.43 -0.52 20.41
C PRO A 408 -24.20 -1.33 21.68
N ASN A 409 -23.45 -0.78 22.64
CA ASN A 409 -23.09 -1.45 23.89
C ASN A 409 -23.49 -0.62 25.14
N GLY A 410 -24.50 0.23 25.00
CA GLY A 410 -25.02 1.11 26.05
C GLY A 410 -24.98 2.58 25.67
N SER A 411 -25.61 3.43 26.50
CA SER A 411 -25.78 4.86 26.21
C SER A 411 -24.46 5.57 25.91
N PHE A 412 -24.36 6.27 24.79
CA PHE A 412 -23.19 6.97 24.29
C PHE A 412 -21.93 6.09 24.24
N SER A 413 -22.07 4.78 24.00
CA SER A 413 -20.92 3.92 23.70
C SER A 413 -20.28 4.29 22.38
N GLY A 414 -21.08 4.80 21.44
CA GLY A 414 -20.66 5.33 20.16
C GLY A 414 -20.42 4.24 19.12
N SER A 415 -20.54 4.62 17.85
CA SER A 415 -20.16 3.80 16.70
C SER A 415 -19.40 4.65 15.70
N SER A 416 -18.57 3.98 14.89
CA SER A 416 -18.06 4.54 13.64
C SER A 416 -18.46 3.63 12.48
N TYR A 417 -18.51 4.17 11.28
CA TYR A 417 -18.85 3.44 10.06
C TYR A 417 -17.74 3.64 9.04
N VAL A 418 -17.31 2.55 8.42
CA VAL A 418 -16.44 2.55 7.26
C VAL A 418 -17.30 2.23 6.05
N VAL A 419 -17.20 3.03 4.99
CA VAL A 419 -17.90 2.81 3.72
C VAL A 419 -16.85 2.70 2.64
N PHE A 420 -16.86 1.58 1.91
CA PHE A 420 -15.85 1.37 0.88
C PHE A 420 -16.12 2.18 -0.39
N GLY A 421 -15.03 2.71 -0.95
CA GLY A 421 -14.97 3.28 -2.29
C GLY A 421 -15.31 2.24 -3.35
N LYS A 422 -15.64 2.70 -4.56
CA LYS A 422 -15.85 1.82 -5.72
C LYS A 422 -15.91 2.58 -7.04
N ASN A 423 -15.39 1.96 -8.08
CA ASN A 423 -15.49 2.43 -9.47
C ASN A 423 -16.85 2.16 -10.16
N THR A 424 -17.85 1.73 -9.39
CA THR A 424 -19.21 1.52 -9.90
C THR A 424 -20.15 2.58 -9.32
N PRO A 425 -21.13 3.09 -10.07
CA PRO A 425 -21.97 4.18 -9.61
C PRO A 425 -22.58 3.96 -8.22
N PHE A 426 -22.47 4.95 -7.35
CA PHE A 426 -23.18 4.97 -6.08
C PHE A 426 -24.67 5.22 -6.30
N SER A 427 -25.50 4.70 -5.40
CA SER A 427 -26.91 5.10 -5.35
C SER A 427 -27.01 6.52 -4.75
N PRO A 428 -28.03 7.32 -5.12
CA PRO A 428 -28.23 8.66 -4.53
C PRO A 428 -28.24 8.69 -3.00
N THR A 429 -28.65 7.58 -2.39
CA THR A 429 -28.66 7.42 -0.94
C THR A 429 -28.11 6.05 -0.57
N LEU A 430 -27.14 6.03 0.34
CA LEU A 430 -26.59 4.84 0.95
C LEU A 430 -27.21 4.63 2.34
N ASN A 431 -27.63 3.41 2.63
CA ASN A 431 -28.16 3.02 3.93
C ASN A 431 -27.11 2.22 4.70
N LEU A 432 -26.63 2.75 5.83
CA LEU A 432 -25.62 2.12 6.67
C LEU A 432 -26.01 0.73 7.19
N SER A 433 -27.30 0.42 7.29
CA SER A 433 -27.74 -0.92 7.69
C SER A 433 -27.44 -2.00 6.64
N THR A 434 -26.97 -1.61 5.45
CA THR A 434 -26.61 -2.52 4.35
C THR A 434 -25.13 -2.86 4.31
N LEU A 435 -24.32 -2.26 5.20
CA LEU A 435 -22.91 -2.60 5.36
C LEU A 435 -22.77 -4.06 5.77
N ASN A 436 -21.94 -4.81 5.05
CA ASN A 436 -21.87 -6.27 5.18
C ASN A 436 -20.45 -6.84 5.18
N GLY A 437 -19.43 -5.97 5.13
CA GLY A 437 -18.02 -6.36 5.05
C GLY A 437 -17.43 -6.35 3.64
N THR A 438 -18.25 -6.26 2.58
CA THR A 438 -17.79 -6.10 1.19
C THR A 438 -18.06 -4.70 0.62
N ASN A 439 -18.86 -3.89 1.30
CA ASN A 439 -19.18 -2.51 0.95
C ASN A 439 -18.94 -1.54 2.12
N GLY A 440 -18.12 -1.96 3.08
CA GLY A 440 -17.88 -1.30 4.35
C GLY A 440 -18.44 -2.09 5.56
N PHE A 441 -18.23 -1.54 6.75
CA PHE A 441 -18.54 -2.18 8.02
C PHE A 441 -18.78 -1.17 9.15
N THR A 442 -19.36 -1.63 10.26
CA THR A 442 -19.56 -0.81 11.47
C THR A 442 -18.51 -1.16 12.53
N LEU A 443 -18.01 -0.16 13.24
CA LEU A 443 -17.13 -0.27 14.40
C LEU A 443 -17.89 0.11 15.66
N ASN A 444 -18.14 -0.85 16.55
CA ASN A 444 -18.93 -0.63 17.76
C ASN A 444 -18.05 -0.26 18.96
N GLY A 445 -18.37 0.85 19.62
CA GLY A 445 -17.76 1.30 20.87
C GLY A 445 -18.01 0.32 22.01
N ILE A 446 -17.13 0.32 23.02
CA ILE A 446 -17.05 -0.77 24.00
C ILE A 446 -17.99 -0.56 25.18
N ASN A 447 -17.83 0.52 25.95
CA ASN A 447 -18.62 0.78 27.15
C ASN A 447 -19.50 2.01 26.99
N ALA A 448 -20.59 2.05 27.78
CA ALA A 448 -21.46 3.22 27.84
C ALA A 448 -20.67 4.48 28.26
N TYR A 449 -20.93 5.59 27.58
CA TYR A 449 -20.32 6.90 27.77
C TYR A 449 -18.85 7.02 27.36
N ASP A 450 -18.29 6.04 26.66
CA ASP A 450 -16.94 6.15 26.08
C ASP A 450 -16.89 7.20 24.96
N ASN A 451 -18.04 7.49 24.32
CA ASN A 451 -18.17 8.42 23.20
C ASN A 451 -17.24 8.03 22.02
N SER A 452 -17.16 6.74 21.68
CA SER A 452 -16.40 6.30 20.50
C SER A 452 -16.93 6.92 19.21
N GLY A 453 -16.05 7.23 18.27
CA GLY A 453 -16.41 7.96 17.04
C GLY A 453 -16.66 9.45 17.27
N TYR A 454 -16.13 10.03 18.35
CA TYR A 454 -16.16 11.50 18.54
C TYR A 454 -15.20 12.22 17.58
N SER A 455 -14.07 11.56 17.30
CA SER A 455 -13.05 11.91 16.31
C SER A 455 -12.67 10.64 15.57
N VAL A 456 -12.52 10.72 14.25
CA VAL A 456 -12.10 9.62 13.38
C VAL A 456 -11.11 10.17 12.35
N SER A 457 -10.18 9.35 11.91
CA SER A 457 -9.21 9.68 10.86
C SER A 457 -8.66 8.39 10.26
N SER A 458 -8.11 8.45 9.05
CA SER A 458 -7.08 7.51 8.64
C SER A 458 -5.90 7.58 9.63
N ALA A 459 -5.29 6.44 9.89
CA ALA A 459 -4.05 6.29 10.63
C ALA A 459 -2.83 6.18 9.70
N GLY A 460 -3.03 6.06 8.39
CA GLY A 460 -1.98 5.63 7.46
C GLY A 460 -1.58 4.18 7.70
N ASP A 461 -0.49 3.71 7.11
CA ASP A 461 0.05 2.36 7.30
C ASP A 461 0.95 2.29 8.55
N VAL A 462 0.33 2.20 9.73
CA VAL A 462 1.09 2.21 11.00
C VAL A 462 1.82 0.89 11.26
N ASN A 463 1.49 -0.15 10.48
CA ASN A 463 1.98 -1.51 10.69
C ASN A 463 2.90 -2.01 9.56
N GLY A 464 3.02 -1.24 8.47
CA GLY A 464 3.90 -1.47 7.32
C GLY A 464 3.47 -2.63 6.43
N ASP A 465 2.17 -2.93 6.36
CA ASP A 465 1.66 -3.96 5.45
C ASP A 465 1.19 -3.40 4.08
N GLY A 466 1.37 -2.10 3.87
CA GLY A 466 1.07 -1.35 2.66
C GLY A 466 -0.39 -0.97 2.54
N ILE A 467 -1.16 -1.01 3.63
CA ILE A 467 -2.60 -0.78 3.65
C ILE A 467 -2.92 0.25 4.72
N ASP A 468 -3.82 1.18 4.41
CA ASP A 468 -4.20 2.20 5.35
C ASP A 468 -4.94 1.62 6.56
N ASP A 469 -4.57 2.10 7.75
CA ASP A 469 -5.19 1.76 9.02
C ASP A 469 -6.16 2.88 9.47
N LEU A 470 -6.94 2.62 10.52
CA LEU A 470 -7.93 3.55 11.05
C LEU A 470 -7.62 3.94 12.49
N ILE A 471 -7.90 5.19 12.87
CA ILE A 471 -7.89 5.62 14.28
C ILE A 471 -9.21 6.26 14.71
N ILE A 472 -9.71 5.84 15.87
CA ILE A 472 -10.99 6.25 16.45
C ILE A 472 -10.77 6.77 17.87
N GLY A 473 -11.21 8.00 18.14
CA GLY A 473 -11.15 8.63 19.46
C GLY A 473 -12.41 8.39 20.31
N ALA A 474 -12.19 8.01 21.57
CA ALA A 474 -13.22 7.77 22.58
C ALA A 474 -12.84 8.49 23.89
N TYR A 475 -12.94 9.83 23.87
CA TYR A 475 -12.46 10.68 24.96
C TYR A 475 -13.16 10.45 26.32
N GLY A 476 -14.34 9.81 26.31
CA GLY A 476 -15.10 9.49 27.51
C GLY A 476 -14.62 8.22 28.22
N GLY A 477 -13.82 7.40 27.55
CA GLY A 477 -13.27 6.16 28.11
C GLY A 477 -12.54 6.39 29.43
N ASP A 478 -12.60 5.41 30.33
CA ASP A 478 -12.09 5.55 31.69
C ASP A 478 -11.07 4.49 32.15
N PRO A 479 -10.11 4.05 31.29
CA PRO A 479 -9.18 2.97 31.63
C PRO A 479 -8.31 3.28 32.85
N ASN A 480 -8.00 4.57 33.08
CA ASN A 480 -7.15 5.04 34.18
C ASN A 480 -7.84 6.14 35.02
N GLY A 481 -9.18 6.11 35.08
CA GLY A 481 -10.03 7.08 35.78
C GLY A 481 -11.02 7.76 34.85
N GLY A 482 -12.08 8.35 35.39
CA GLY A 482 -13.19 8.91 34.60
C GLY A 482 -12.72 9.87 33.52
N ALA A 483 -13.13 9.61 32.26
CA ALA A 483 -12.73 10.39 31.08
C ALA A 483 -11.22 10.59 30.95
N SER A 484 -10.42 9.56 31.28
CA SER A 484 -8.99 9.54 30.95
C SER A 484 -8.77 9.41 29.44
N GLY A 485 -9.75 8.82 28.74
CA GLY A 485 -9.84 8.71 27.31
C GLY A 485 -9.21 7.43 26.76
N GLU A 486 -9.73 6.96 25.64
CA GLU A 486 -9.19 5.85 24.86
C GLU A 486 -9.10 6.24 23.38
N SER A 487 -8.25 5.55 22.64
CA SER A 487 -8.27 5.55 21.18
C SER A 487 -8.06 4.14 20.66
N TYR A 488 -8.67 3.81 19.53
CA TYR A 488 -8.61 2.49 18.94
C TYR A 488 -8.00 2.59 17.56
N VAL A 489 -6.97 1.79 17.32
CA VAL A 489 -6.38 1.61 16.00
C VAL A 489 -6.88 0.29 15.44
N VAL A 490 -7.39 0.29 14.22
CA VAL A 490 -7.93 -0.90 13.54
C VAL A 490 -7.16 -1.07 12.25
N PHE A 491 -6.55 -2.24 12.04
CA PHE A 491 -5.71 -2.43 10.87
C PHE A 491 -6.52 -2.65 9.59
N GLY A 492 -6.07 -1.98 8.54
CA GLY A 492 -6.40 -2.23 7.15
C GLY A 492 -6.13 -3.68 6.78
N ALA A 493 -6.86 -4.20 5.79
CA ALA A 493 -6.73 -5.60 5.47
C ALA A 493 -7.27 -5.95 4.08
N PRO A 494 -6.53 -6.76 3.28
CA PRO A 494 -6.93 -7.03 1.92
C PRO A 494 -8.04 -8.09 1.88
N PRO A 495 -8.86 -8.13 0.82
CA PRO A 495 -9.81 -9.18 0.58
C PRO A 495 -9.12 -10.56 0.48
N PRO A 496 -9.85 -11.66 0.72
CA PRO A 496 -9.25 -13.00 0.71
C PRO A 496 -8.65 -13.33 -0.66
N SER A 497 -7.51 -14.03 -0.67
CA SER A 497 -6.91 -14.55 -1.91
C SER A 497 -7.39 -15.97 -2.20
N ILE A 498 -7.75 -16.28 -3.46
CA ILE A 498 -8.19 -17.61 -3.88
C ILE A 498 -7.08 -18.32 -4.67
N SER A 499 -6.83 -19.59 -4.38
CA SER A 499 -5.99 -20.48 -5.22
C SER A 499 -6.79 -21.69 -5.66
N VAL A 500 -6.37 -22.34 -6.75
CA VAL A 500 -6.99 -23.57 -7.26
C VAL A 500 -5.94 -24.65 -7.49
N THR A 501 -6.19 -25.85 -6.97
CA THR A 501 -5.35 -27.04 -7.17
C THR A 501 -6.21 -28.20 -7.64
N VAL A 502 -5.61 -29.25 -8.22
CA VAL A 502 -6.33 -30.46 -8.64
C VAL A 502 -5.66 -31.71 -8.09
N SER A 503 -6.45 -32.65 -7.59
CA SER A 503 -5.97 -33.96 -7.15
C SER A 503 -7.08 -35.02 -7.31
N PRO A 504 -6.78 -36.19 -7.90
CA PRO A 504 -5.53 -36.55 -8.57
C PRO A 504 -5.28 -35.69 -9.83
N THR A 505 -4.02 -35.59 -10.29
CA THR A 505 -3.66 -34.81 -11.50
C THR A 505 -4.00 -35.55 -12.80
N SER A 506 -4.34 -36.83 -12.73
CA SER A 506 -4.79 -37.62 -13.86
C SER A 506 -5.70 -38.76 -13.44
N VAL A 507 -6.71 -39.07 -14.25
CA VAL A 507 -7.65 -40.18 -14.07
C VAL A 507 -7.86 -40.92 -15.39
N THR A 508 -8.28 -42.18 -15.36
CA THR A 508 -8.73 -42.88 -16.56
C THR A 508 -10.16 -42.50 -16.90
N GLU A 509 -10.51 -42.57 -18.18
CA GLU A 509 -11.84 -42.29 -18.69
C GLU A 509 -12.90 -43.24 -18.13
N ASP A 510 -12.64 -44.56 -18.16
CA ASP A 510 -13.51 -45.58 -17.54
C ASP A 510 -13.17 -45.83 -16.06
N GLY A 511 -12.46 -44.89 -15.44
CA GLY A 511 -12.04 -44.96 -14.04
C GLY A 511 -13.14 -44.62 -13.05
N SER A 512 -13.01 -45.12 -11.81
CA SER A 512 -13.88 -44.69 -10.71
C SER A 512 -13.44 -43.38 -10.02
N ASP A 513 -12.29 -42.84 -10.43
CA ASP A 513 -11.68 -41.64 -9.83
C ASP A 513 -11.96 -40.42 -10.69
N ASN A 514 -12.25 -39.29 -10.06
CA ASN A 514 -12.60 -38.04 -10.73
C ASN A 514 -11.53 -36.98 -10.50
N LEU A 515 -11.43 -35.98 -11.39
CA LEU A 515 -10.56 -34.83 -11.17
C LEU A 515 -11.23 -33.86 -10.18
N VAL A 516 -10.70 -33.72 -8.98
CA VAL A 516 -11.24 -32.81 -7.96
C VAL A 516 -10.41 -31.55 -7.89
N TYR A 517 -10.99 -30.44 -8.37
CA TYR A 517 -10.43 -29.10 -8.28
C TYR A 517 -10.83 -28.49 -6.94
N THR A 518 -9.85 -28.16 -6.10
CA THR A 518 -10.06 -27.55 -4.79
C THR A 518 -9.67 -26.08 -4.85
N PHE A 519 -10.68 -25.23 -4.70
CA PHE A 519 -10.53 -23.79 -4.53
C PHE A 519 -10.31 -23.52 -3.04
N THR A 520 -9.27 -22.77 -2.70
CA THR A 520 -8.89 -22.45 -1.32
C THR A 520 -8.82 -20.95 -1.15
N ARG A 521 -9.50 -20.42 -0.13
CA ARG A 521 -9.44 -18.99 0.25
C ARG A 521 -8.58 -18.78 1.49
N THR A 522 -7.91 -17.63 1.58
CA THR A 522 -7.08 -17.27 2.73
C THR A 522 -7.85 -16.50 3.81
N ARG A 523 -7.37 -16.65 5.06
CA ARG A 523 -7.55 -15.80 6.26
C ARG A 523 -8.98 -15.52 6.78
N ASN A 524 -10.04 -15.46 5.98
CA ASN A 524 -11.42 -15.27 6.45
C ASN A 524 -12.34 -16.39 5.95
N THR A 525 -12.92 -17.13 6.90
CA THR A 525 -13.98 -18.09 6.60
C THR A 525 -15.34 -17.72 7.19
N SER A 526 -15.47 -16.70 8.04
CA SER A 526 -16.71 -16.43 8.79
C SER A 526 -17.90 -16.09 7.89
N SER A 527 -17.69 -15.29 6.85
CA SER A 527 -18.71 -14.94 5.85
C SER A 527 -18.66 -15.86 4.62
N ALA A 528 -19.78 -15.97 3.91
CA ALA A 528 -19.80 -16.61 2.59
C ALA A 528 -19.08 -15.72 1.56
N LEU A 529 -18.43 -16.34 0.56
CA LEU A 529 -17.87 -15.65 -0.61
C LEU A 529 -18.53 -16.25 -1.85
N ASN A 530 -19.32 -15.46 -2.56
CA ASN A 530 -20.09 -15.93 -3.71
C ASN A 530 -19.43 -15.51 -5.02
N ASP A 531 -19.75 -16.23 -6.09
CA ASP A 531 -19.38 -15.86 -7.46
C ASP A 531 -17.87 -15.72 -7.70
N VAL A 532 -17.09 -16.64 -7.12
CA VAL A 532 -15.65 -16.77 -7.44
C VAL A 532 -15.51 -17.30 -8.86
N ASN A 533 -15.04 -16.44 -9.76
CA ASN A 533 -14.97 -16.67 -11.19
C ASN A 533 -13.75 -17.51 -11.58
N PHE A 534 -13.94 -18.42 -12.54
CA PHE A 534 -12.86 -19.11 -13.23
C PHE A 534 -13.19 -19.34 -14.72
N ASN A 535 -12.15 -19.41 -15.53
CA ASN A 535 -12.19 -19.81 -16.93
C ASN A 535 -11.99 -21.33 -17.04
N VAL A 536 -12.72 -21.93 -17.97
CA VAL A 536 -12.62 -23.35 -18.34
C VAL A 536 -11.82 -23.45 -19.63
N GLY A 537 -10.80 -24.31 -19.65
CA GLY A 537 -9.96 -24.55 -20.82
C GLY A 537 -9.37 -25.97 -20.83
N GLY A 538 -8.41 -26.20 -21.73
CA GLY A 538 -7.84 -27.52 -21.98
C GLY A 538 -8.27 -28.09 -23.35
N GLU A 539 -8.00 -29.37 -23.54
CA GLU A 539 -8.35 -30.13 -24.75
C GLU A 539 -9.70 -30.82 -24.58
N ALA A 540 -10.06 -31.21 -23.35
CA ALA A 540 -11.31 -31.85 -23.02
C ALA A 540 -12.50 -30.87 -23.12
N ILE A 541 -13.60 -31.34 -23.67
CA ILE A 541 -14.82 -30.60 -23.99
C ILE A 541 -15.92 -30.95 -23.00
N PHE A 542 -16.43 -29.95 -22.29
CA PHE A 542 -17.54 -30.11 -21.35
C PHE A 542 -18.81 -30.69 -22.00
N ASN A 543 -19.36 -31.74 -21.41
CA ASN A 543 -20.45 -32.60 -21.88
C ASN A 543 -20.14 -33.52 -23.08
N ASN A 544 -18.89 -33.57 -23.55
CA ASN A 544 -18.41 -34.66 -24.41
C ASN A 544 -17.51 -35.57 -23.57
N ASP A 545 -16.43 -35.01 -23.04
CA ASP A 545 -15.35 -35.79 -22.43
C ASP A 545 -15.50 -35.85 -20.89
N TYR A 546 -16.24 -34.90 -20.31
CA TYR A 546 -16.55 -34.89 -18.87
C TYR A 546 -17.85 -34.14 -18.54
N THR A 547 -18.46 -34.50 -17.42
CA THR A 547 -19.49 -33.71 -16.73
C THR A 547 -18.92 -33.09 -15.45
N GLN A 548 -19.65 -32.20 -14.78
CA GLN A 548 -19.17 -31.57 -13.55
C GLN A 548 -20.21 -31.54 -12.44
N THR A 549 -19.72 -31.55 -11.20
CA THR A 549 -20.50 -31.20 -10.01
C THR A 549 -19.74 -30.22 -9.11
N GLY A 550 -20.47 -29.40 -8.36
CA GLY A 550 -19.90 -28.49 -7.36
C GLY A 550 -19.79 -27.03 -7.80
N ALA A 551 -19.68 -26.74 -9.11
CA ALA A 551 -19.73 -25.35 -9.58
C ALA A 551 -21.15 -24.76 -9.49
N THR A 552 -21.27 -23.51 -9.07
CA THR A 552 -22.52 -22.73 -9.06
C THR A 552 -23.02 -22.48 -10.49
N SER A 553 -22.09 -22.14 -11.40
CA SER A 553 -22.30 -22.05 -12.83
C SER A 553 -21.12 -22.68 -13.58
N PHE A 554 -21.36 -23.27 -14.76
CA PHE A 554 -20.31 -23.88 -15.58
C PHE A 554 -20.75 -23.99 -17.05
N ASN A 555 -19.91 -23.52 -17.97
CA ASN A 555 -20.04 -23.67 -19.41
C ASN A 555 -18.67 -23.96 -20.05
N ALA A 556 -18.60 -24.02 -21.39
CA ALA A 556 -17.37 -24.37 -22.10
C ALA A 556 -16.20 -23.37 -21.92
N ASN A 557 -16.47 -22.16 -21.42
CA ASN A 557 -15.52 -21.07 -21.33
C ASN A 557 -15.32 -20.56 -19.89
N SER A 558 -16.34 -20.67 -19.03
CA SER A 558 -16.30 -20.10 -17.69
C SER A 558 -17.20 -20.83 -16.69
N GLY A 559 -16.96 -20.57 -15.41
CA GLY A 559 -17.81 -21.00 -14.31
C GLY A 559 -17.61 -20.17 -13.05
N THR A 560 -18.43 -20.44 -12.03
CA THR A 560 -18.35 -19.81 -10.71
C THR A 560 -18.49 -20.84 -9.59
N VAL A 561 -17.85 -20.58 -8.44
CA VAL A 561 -18.03 -21.35 -7.19
C VAL A 561 -18.34 -20.42 -6.02
N ASN A 562 -19.05 -20.95 -5.03
CA ASN A 562 -19.33 -20.25 -3.78
C ASN A 562 -18.63 -20.96 -2.61
N PHE A 563 -18.05 -20.17 -1.71
CA PHE A 563 -17.60 -20.60 -0.40
C PHE A 563 -18.71 -20.33 0.62
N ASN A 564 -19.16 -21.38 1.29
CA ASN A 564 -20.08 -21.21 2.41
C ASN A 564 -19.38 -20.52 3.60
N ALA A 565 -20.15 -19.81 4.41
CA ALA A 565 -19.71 -19.36 5.73
C ALA A 565 -19.14 -20.54 6.55
N GLY A 566 -18.04 -20.28 7.24
CA GLY A 566 -17.16 -21.24 7.92
C GLY A 566 -16.17 -22.00 7.04
N SER A 567 -16.32 -22.03 5.70
CA SER A 567 -15.50 -22.90 4.84
C SER A 567 -14.26 -22.22 4.26
N ALA A 568 -13.09 -22.85 4.39
CA ALA A 568 -11.84 -22.41 3.74
C ALA A 568 -11.71 -22.90 2.30
N THR A 569 -12.48 -23.93 1.94
CA THR A 569 -12.37 -24.60 0.64
C THR A 569 -13.75 -24.84 0.02
N THR A 570 -13.79 -24.91 -1.30
CA THR A 570 -14.92 -25.44 -2.07
C THR A 570 -14.36 -26.20 -3.27
N THR A 571 -15.13 -27.11 -3.87
CA THR A 571 -14.62 -28.02 -4.90
C THR A 571 -15.48 -28.05 -6.15
N VAL A 572 -14.84 -28.20 -7.30
CA VAL A 572 -15.45 -28.61 -8.57
C VAL A 572 -14.90 -29.96 -8.94
N THR A 573 -15.77 -30.95 -9.11
CA THR A 573 -15.39 -32.29 -9.53
C THR A 573 -15.72 -32.45 -11.00
N LEU A 574 -14.73 -32.75 -11.83
CA LEU A 574 -14.91 -33.16 -13.21
C LEU A 574 -14.92 -34.69 -13.30
N ASP A 575 -16.00 -35.23 -13.84
CA ASP A 575 -16.30 -36.65 -13.97
C ASP A 575 -16.15 -37.05 -15.44
N PRO A 576 -15.09 -37.78 -15.84
CA PRO A 576 -14.91 -38.24 -17.21
C PRO A 576 -16.13 -39.01 -17.73
N THR A 577 -16.40 -38.92 -19.02
CA THR A 577 -17.53 -39.63 -19.64
C THR A 577 -17.05 -40.97 -20.18
N GLU A 578 -17.46 -42.08 -19.56
CA GLU A 578 -17.12 -43.42 -20.03
C GLU A 578 -17.67 -43.68 -21.44
N ASP A 579 -16.84 -44.19 -22.36
CA ASP A 579 -17.31 -44.72 -23.64
C ASP A 579 -16.54 -45.94 -24.17
N THR A 580 -16.44 -46.12 -25.49
CA THR A 580 -15.70 -47.25 -26.12
C THR A 580 -14.90 -46.79 -27.36
N ILE A 581 -14.80 -45.47 -27.54
CA ILE A 581 -14.17 -44.79 -28.63
C ILE A 581 -12.72 -44.60 -28.23
N GLN A 582 -11.81 -45.11 -29.06
CA GLN A 582 -10.40 -44.83 -28.83
C GLN A 582 -10.10 -43.36 -29.14
N GLU A 583 -9.99 -42.55 -28.08
CA GLU A 583 -9.63 -41.13 -28.13
C GLU A 583 -8.19 -40.87 -27.66
N PHE A 584 -7.81 -39.60 -27.49
CA PHE A 584 -6.48 -39.22 -27.00
C PHE A 584 -6.56 -38.83 -25.52
N ASN A 585 -5.44 -38.90 -24.80
CA ASN A 585 -5.41 -38.36 -23.43
C ASN A 585 -5.49 -36.83 -23.46
N GLU A 586 -6.51 -36.26 -22.84
CA GLU A 586 -6.83 -34.84 -22.88
C GLU A 586 -6.54 -34.11 -21.57
N THR A 587 -6.33 -32.80 -21.64
CA THR A 587 -6.26 -31.94 -20.44
C THR A 587 -7.57 -31.21 -20.17
N ALA A 588 -7.94 -31.07 -18.91
CA ALA A 588 -8.93 -30.11 -18.43
C ALA A 588 -8.21 -29.08 -17.55
N ILE A 589 -8.52 -27.79 -17.71
CA ILE A 589 -7.84 -26.70 -17.00
C ILE A 589 -8.88 -25.76 -16.41
N LEU A 590 -8.79 -25.48 -15.11
CA LEU A 590 -9.55 -24.42 -14.45
C LEU A 590 -8.58 -23.30 -14.03
N THR A 591 -8.85 -22.08 -14.48
CA THR A 591 -8.01 -20.90 -14.20
C THR A 591 -8.84 -19.81 -13.54
N LEU A 592 -8.43 -19.32 -12.37
CA LEU A 592 -9.12 -18.23 -11.68
C LEU A 592 -9.18 -16.97 -12.54
N ALA A 593 -10.31 -16.27 -12.47
CA ALA A 593 -10.53 -14.99 -13.14
C ALA A 593 -10.77 -13.88 -12.09
N PRO A 594 -10.57 -12.59 -12.43
CA PRO A 594 -10.80 -11.48 -11.51
C PRO A 594 -12.24 -11.43 -10.97
N GLY A 595 -12.39 -10.88 -9.76
CA GLY A 595 -13.67 -10.58 -9.11
C GLY A 595 -13.49 -9.46 -8.09
N ASN A 596 -14.58 -8.91 -7.58
CA ASN A 596 -14.54 -7.74 -6.70
C ASN A 596 -14.20 -8.11 -5.25
N ASP A 597 -14.63 -9.28 -4.78
CA ASP A 597 -14.57 -9.64 -3.35
C ASP A 597 -13.36 -10.53 -2.99
N TYR A 598 -12.42 -10.73 -3.93
CA TYR A 598 -11.26 -11.58 -3.73
C TYR A 598 -10.08 -11.24 -4.66
N ARG A 599 -8.87 -11.55 -4.20
CA ARG A 599 -7.65 -11.52 -5.02
C ARG A 599 -7.36 -12.89 -5.64
N ILE A 600 -6.72 -12.91 -6.80
CA ILE A 600 -6.17 -14.15 -7.36
C ILE A 600 -4.88 -14.50 -6.61
N GLY A 601 -4.89 -15.64 -5.92
CA GLY A 601 -3.75 -16.24 -5.26
C GLY A 601 -3.06 -17.29 -6.13
N ILE A 602 -1.98 -17.86 -5.58
CA ILE A 602 -1.12 -18.83 -6.27
C ILE A 602 -1.28 -20.21 -5.62
N PRO A 603 -1.47 -21.29 -6.40
CA PRO A 603 -1.58 -21.34 -7.86
C PRO A 603 -2.93 -20.79 -8.38
N ALA A 604 -2.86 -20.01 -9.46
CA ALA A 604 -4.02 -19.38 -10.11
C ALA A 604 -4.72 -20.31 -11.13
N SER A 605 -4.09 -21.43 -11.49
CA SER A 605 -4.60 -22.40 -12.46
C SER A 605 -4.22 -23.81 -12.04
N ALA A 606 -5.07 -24.78 -12.37
CA ALA A 606 -4.83 -26.20 -12.16
C ALA A 606 -5.14 -26.99 -13.44
N THR A 607 -4.33 -28.01 -13.73
CA THR A 607 -4.46 -28.86 -14.93
C THR A 607 -4.61 -30.31 -14.53
N GLY A 608 -5.76 -30.90 -14.83
CA GLY A 608 -6.02 -32.34 -14.73
C GLY A 608 -5.95 -33.03 -16.09
N ARG A 609 -5.68 -34.33 -16.12
CA ARG A 609 -5.57 -35.12 -17.35
C ARG A 609 -6.53 -36.32 -17.37
N ILE A 610 -7.32 -36.46 -18.43
CA ILE A 610 -8.16 -37.63 -18.69
C ILE A 610 -7.34 -38.59 -19.56
N ILE A 611 -7.23 -39.85 -19.15
CA ILE A 611 -6.43 -40.89 -19.80
C ILE A 611 -7.38 -41.88 -20.46
N ASN A 612 -7.36 -41.96 -21.78
CA ASN A 612 -8.11 -42.97 -22.52
C ASN A 612 -7.55 -44.38 -22.23
N ASP A 613 -8.40 -45.32 -21.83
CA ASP A 613 -8.08 -46.72 -21.58
C ASP A 613 -8.73 -47.73 -22.55
N ASP A 614 -9.34 -47.24 -23.64
CA ASP A 614 -9.96 -48.06 -24.66
C ASP A 614 -8.97 -48.82 -25.56
N SER A 615 -9.29 -50.10 -25.78
CA SER A 615 -8.52 -51.00 -26.64
C SER A 615 -9.19 -51.18 -28.01
N GLY A 616 -8.72 -50.41 -29.01
CA GLY A 616 -9.27 -50.44 -30.37
C GLY A 616 -9.36 -51.84 -31.00
N GLY A 617 -10.55 -52.24 -31.45
CA GLY A 617 -10.80 -53.51 -32.12
C GLY A 617 -10.21 -53.61 -33.54
N GLY A 618 -9.32 -54.59 -33.75
CA GLY A 618 -9.24 -55.40 -34.98
C GLY A 618 -8.78 -54.78 -36.31
N SER A 619 -8.07 -53.64 -36.32
CA SER A 619 -7.53 -53.11 -37.58
C SER A 619 -6.25 -53.83 -38.01
N THR A 620 -6.23 -54.43 -39.21
CA THR A 620 -5.03 -55.02 -39.85
C THR A 620 -4.13 -53.97 -40.50
N ASN A 621 -4.54 -52.71 -40.47
CA ASN A 621 -3.73 -51.61 -40.97
C ASN A 621 -2.51 -51.39 -40.05
N PRO A 622 -1.37 -51.00 -40.61
CA PRO A 622 -0.21 -50.60 -39.81
C PRO A 622 -0.52 -49.36 -38.97
N THR A 623 0.08 -49.26 -37.78
CA THR A 623 -0.08 -48.12 -36.88
C THR A 623 1.09 -47.16 -37.03
N ILE A 624 0.84 -45.86 -37.10
CA ILE A 624 1.87 -44.82 -37.29
C ILE A 624 1.99 -43.96 -36.04
N THR A 625 3.18 -43.93 -35.45
CA THR A 625 3.55 -42.98 -34.39
C THR A 625 4.54 -41.95 -34.93
N VAL A 626 4.72 -40.85 -34.21
CA VAL A 626 5.74 -39.84 -34.53
C VAL A 626 6.52 -39.46 -33.28
N THR A 627 7.83 -39.34 -33.41
CA THR A 627 8.72 -38.81 -32.37
C THR A 627 9.60 -37.74 -33.00
N VAL A 628 10.13 -36.83 -32.19
CA VAL A 628 11.08 -35.81 -32.65
C VAL A 628 12.37 -35.93 -31.85
N SER A 629 13.51 -35.84 -32.52
CA SER A 629 14.82 -35.79 -31.87
C SER A 629 15.79 -34.94 -32.71
N PRO A 630 16.49 -33.97 -32.09
CA PRO A 630 16.30 -33.50 -30.71
C PRO A 630 14.90 -32.86 -30.50
N THR A 631 14.43 -32.77 -29.25
CA THR A 631 13.13 -32.17 -28.91
C THR A 631 13.13 -30.64 -28.94
N SER A 632 14.32 -30.03 -29.00
CA SER A 632 14.50 -28.61 -29.21
C SER A 632 15.78 -28.34 -30.01
N VAL A 633 15.73 -27.29 -30.81
CA VAL A 633 16.87 -26.75 -31.57
C VAL A 633 16.86 -25.23 -31.47
N ALA A 634 18.01 -24.59 -31.57
CA ALA A 634 18.08 -23.14 -31.73
C ALA A 634 17.90 -22.78 -33.21
N GLU A 635 17.22 -21.67 -33.51
CA GLU A 635 17.04 -21.24 -34.91
C GLU A 635 18.37 -20.88 -35.61
N ASN A 636 19.39 -20.50 -34.82
CA ASN A 636 20.75 -20.21 -35.28
C ASN A 636 21.70 -21.41 -35.12
N GLY A 637 21.15 -22.57 -34.75
CA GLY A 637 21.88 -23.81 -34.54
C GLY A 637 22.20 -24.54 -35.86
N SER A 638 23.10 -25.52 -35.78
CA SER A 638 23.38 -26.43 -36.91
C SER A 638 22.49 -27.68 -36.92
N ASP A 639 21.67 -27.86 -35.88
CA ASP A 639 20.83 -29.03 -35.67
C ASP A 639 19.39 -28.71 -36.07
N ASN A 640 18.73 -29.67 -36.71
CA ASN A 640 17.35 -29.53 -37.20
C ASN A 640 16.40 -30.42 -36.38
N LEU A 641 15.11 -30.06 -36.30
CA LEU A 641 14.11 -30.93 -35.70
C LEU A 641 13.82 -32.09 -36.66
N VAL A 642 14.23 -33.31 -36.29
CA VAL A 642 13.98 -34.50 -37.11
C VAL A 642 12.81 -35.30 -36.53
N TYR A 643 11.68 -35.23 -37.22
CA TYR A 643 10.49 -36.00 -36.93
C TYR A 643 10.61 -37.37 -37.59
N THR A 644 10.67 -38.41 -36.76
CA THR A 644 10.70 -39.80 -37.20
C THR A 644 9.31 -40.41 -37.01
N PHE A 645 8.65 -40.66 -38.14
CA PHE A 645 7.40 -41.41 -38.19
C PHE A 645 7.72 -42.89 -38.22
N THR A 646 7.13 -43.65 -37.30
CA THR A 646 7.37 -45.09 -37.15
C THR A 646 6.10 -45.85 -37.48
N ARG A 647 6.20 -46.78 -38.42
CA ARG A 647 5.15 -47.71 -38.84
C ARG A 647 5.34 -49.05 -38.15
N THR A 648 4.38 -49.47 -37.33
CA THR A 648 4.32 -50.80 -36.73
C THR A 648 3.29 -51.67 -37.48
N GLY A 649 3.62 -52.95 -37.73
CA GLY A 649 2.82 -53.85 -38.58
C GLY A 649 3.53 -54.25 -39.88
N SER A 650 2.77 -54.60 -40.93
CA SER A 650 3.34 -55.07 -42.20
C SER A 650 4.09 -53.96 -42.94
N THR A 651 5.37 -54.19 -43.30
CA THR A 651 6.20 -53.26 -44.10
C THR A 651 6.37 -53.70 -45.56
N GLY A 652 5.79 -54.84 -45.96
CA GLY A 652 6.03 -55.45 -47.28
C GLY A 652 5.60 -54.58 -48.47
N ASN A 653 4.50 -53.85 -48.32
CA ASN A 653 4.01 -52.91 -49.33
C ASN A 653 4.32 -51.46 -48.92
N PRO A 654 4.62 -50.56 -49.89
CA PRO A 654 4.74 -49.13 -49.59
C PRO A 654 3.42 -48.60 -49.04
N LEU A 655 3.50 -47.64 -48.11
CA LEU A 655 2.34 -46.91 -47.59
C LEU A 655 2.49 -45.45 -48.00
N ASN A 656 1.68 -45.03 -48.97
CA ASN A 656 1.76 -43.71 -49.56
C ASN A 656 0.66 -42.80 -49.03
N ASN A 657 0.94 -41.50 -48.93
CA ASN A 657 0.00 -40.44 -48.51
C ASN A 657 -0.48 -40.56 -47.06
N VAL A 658 0.42 -40.84 -46.11
CA VAL A 658 0.09 -40.70 -44.68
C VAL A 658 -0.09 -39.22 -44.38
N ASN A 659 -1.24 -38.85 -43.82
CA ASN A 659 -1.58 -37.45 -43.52
C ASN A 659 -0.87 -36.99 -42.25
N VAL A 660 -0.30 -35.79 -42.33
CA VAL A 660 0.35 -35.11 -41.21
C VAL A 660 -0.33 -33.74 -41.04
N GLY A 661 -0.84 -33.44 -39.85
CA GLY A 661 -1.23 -32.10 -39.45
C GLY A 661 -0.01 -31.32 -38.96
N VAL A 662 0.03 -30.04 -39.30
CA VAL A 662 1.05 -29.08 -38.84
C VAL A 662 0.36 -28.09 -37.91
N ALA A 663 0.90 -27.93 -36.71
CA ALA A 663 0.38 -27.04 -35.67
C ALA A 663 1.54 -26.53 -34.80
N GLY A 664 1.20 -25.82 -33.72
CA GLY A 664 2.15 -25.15 -32.84
C GLY A 664 2.19 -23.65 -33.11
N THR A 665 3.06 -22.94 -32.39
CA THR A 665 3.24 -21.50 -32.53
C THR A 665 4.19 -21.13 -33.66
N ALA A 666 5.03 -22.05 -34.13
CA ALA A 666 5.94 -21.84 -35.25
C ALA A 666 5.20 -21.96 -36.59
N THR A 667 5.46 -21.04 -37.50
CA THR A 667 4.80 -20.88 -38.79
C THR A 667 5.71 -21.27 -39.97
N PHE A 668 5.13 -22.05 -40.89
CA PHE A 668 5.84 -22.58 -42.06
C PHE A 668 6.26 -21.47 -43.04
N ASN A 669 7.53 -21.47 -43.44
CA ASN A 669 8.23 -20.47 -44.27
C ASN A 669 8.50 -19.11 -43.61
N ASN A 670 8.11 -18.90 -42.36
CA ASN A 670 8.59 -17.76 -41.57
C ASN A 670 9.65 -18.25 -40.59
N ASP A 671 9.33 -19.29 -39.81
CA ASP A 671 10.15 -19.72 -38.67
C ASP A 671 10.90 -21.03 -38.97
N TYR A 672 10.42 -21.81 -39.95
CA TYR A 672 11.13 -22.99 -40.48
C TYR A 672 10.74 -23.33 -41.92
N THR A 673 11.64 -24.04 -42.60
CA THR A 673 11.36 -24.76 -43.85
C THR A 673 11.34 -26.26 -43.60
N VAL A 674 10.82 -27.04 -44.56
CA VAL A 674 10.66 -28.49 -44.41
C VAL A 674 11.42 -29.22 -45.49
N THR A 675 12.23 -30.20 -45.09
CA THR A 675 12.91 -31.15 -45.96
C THR A 675 12.56 -32.57 -45.55
N GLY A 676 12.32 -33.46 -46.53
CA GLY A 676 11.73 -34.76 -46.26
C GLY A 676 10.20 -34.67 -46.10
N GLY A 677 9.48 -35.62 -46.69
CA GLY A 677 8.04 -35.53 -46.95
C GLY A 677 7.70 -35.24 -48.41
N ASN A 678 6.47 -35.56 -48.82
CA ASN A 678 6.02 -35.51 -50.21
C ASN A 678 5.32 -34.18 -50.57
N SER A 679 4.65 -33.54 -49.61
CA SER A 679 4.00 -32.23 -49.77
C SER A 679 3.73 -31.64 -48.38
N PHE A 680 4.11 -30.39 -48.11
CA PHE A 680 3.85 -29.68 -46.84
C PHE A 680 3.41 -28.22 -47.09
N ASN A 681 2.54 -27.71 -46.22
CA ASN A 681 2.16 -26.31 -46.09
C ASN A 681 1.93 -25.97 -44.60
N ALA A 682 1.47 -24.75 -44.29
CA ALA A 682 1.30 -24.26 -42.92
C ALA A 682 0.36 -25.08 -42.02
N ASN A 683 -0.50 -25.92 -42.59
CA ASN A 683 -1.52 -26.65 -41.81
C ASN A 683 -1.47 -28.16 -42.01
N THR A 684 -0.86 -28.63 -43.10
CA THR A 684 -0.94 -30.04 -43.53
C THR A 684 0.31 -30.49 -44.26
N GLY A 685 0.57 -31.80 -44.21
CA GLY A 685 1.63 -32.47 -44.92
C GLY A 685 1.31 -33.92 -45.27
N ARG A 686 2.15 -34.53 -46.11
CA ARG A 686 2.07 -35.95 -46.46
C ARG A 686 3.45 -36.60 -46.47
N ILE A 687 3.51 -37.84 -46.01
CA ILE A 687 4.72 -38.69 -46.04
C ILE A 687 4.42 -40.06 -46.66
N ASN A 688 5.47 -40.70 -47.18
CA ASN A 688 5.41 -42.07 -47.71
C ASN A 688 6.41 -42.96 -46.98
N PHE A 689 6.01 -44.20 -46.68
CA PHE A 689 6.89 -45.29 -46.30
C PHE A 689 7.21 -46.14 -47.53
N ASN A 690 8.49 -46.24 -47.89
CA ASN A 690 8.94 -47.13 -48.96
C ASN A 690 8.68 -48.60 -48.60
N SER A 691 8.56 -49.48 -49.61
CA SER A 691 8.47 -50.93 -49.38
C SER A 691 9.67 -51.41 -48.56
N GLY A 692 9.41 -52.18 -47.51
CA GLY A 692 10.39 -52.67 -46.55
C GLY A 692 10.82 -51.67 -45.48
N SER A 693 10.41 -50.40 -45.54
CA SER A 693 10.77 -49.39 -44.54
C SER A 693 9.75 -49.31 -43.41
N ALA A 694 10.24 -49.35 -42.16
CA ALA A 694 9.43 -49.12 -40.97
C ALA A 694 9.42 -47.63 -40.55
N THR A 695 10.26 -46.79 -41.15
CA THR A 695 10.35 -45.36 -40.80
C THR A 695 10.28 -44.45 -42.02
N ALA A 696 9.81 -43.23 -41.79
CA ALA A 696 9.88 -42.09 -42.69
C ALA A 696 10.24 -40.85 -41.86
N THR A 697 11.03 -39.94 -42.41
CA THR A 697 11.49 -38.75 -41.69
C THR A 697 11.05 -37.46 -42.36
N VAL A 698 10.73 -36.47 -41.54
CA VAL A 698 10.51 -35.08 -41.92
C VAL A 698 11.43 -34.23 -41.06
N THR A 699 12.18 -33.35 -41.68
CA THR A 699 13.13 -32.46 -41.02
C THR A 699 12.60 -31.04 -41.14
N LEU A 700 12.37 -30.38 -40.01
CA LEU A 700 12.11 -28.95 -39.97
C LEU A 700 13.45 -28.25 -39.78
N ASP A 701 13.77 -27.38 -40.72
CA ASP A 701 15.00 -26.57 -40.77
C ASP A 701 14.64 -25.15 -40.35
N PRO A 702 14.96 -24.74 -39.11
CA PRO A 702 14.64 -23.40 -38.62
C PRO A 702 15.17 -22.31 -39.55
N LEU A 703 14.39 -21.24 -39.71
CA LEU A 703 14.79 -20.07 -40.47
C LEU A 703 15.33 -19.04 -39.49
N GLN A 704 16.63 -18.76 -39.59
CA GLN A 704 17.24 -17.70 -38.78
C GLN A 704 16.75 -16.34 -39.23
N ASP A 705 16.32 -15.51 -38.27
CA ASP A 705 16.24 -14.07 -38.45
C ASP A 705 16.84 -13.28 -37.27
N ALA A 706 16.44 -12.02 -37.11
CA ALA A 706 17.03 -11.08 -36.15
C ALA A 706 16.00 -10.46 -35.20
N ILE A 707 14.75 -10.92 -35.24
CA ILE A 707 13.67 -10.51 -34.36
C ILE A 707 13.76 -11.39 -33.11
N ILE A 708 13.59 -10.79 -31.93
CA ILE A 708 13.50 -11.56 -30.68
C ILE A 708 12.06 -12.01 -30.54
N GLU A 709 11.87 -13.32 -30.46
CA GLU A 709 10.56 -13.97 -30.42
C GLU A 709 10.49 -14.96 -29.24
N THR A 710 9.29 -15.37 -28.87
CA THR A 710 9.12 -16.36 -27.79
C THR A 710 9.26 -17.76 -28.36
N ASN A 711 10.15 -18.60 -27.80
CA ASN A 711 10.33 -20.01 -28.18
C ASN A 711 9.08 -20.64 -28.80
N GLU A 712 9.14 -20.91 -30.10
CA GLU A 712 8.00 -21.46 -30.81
C GLU A 712 7.96 -22.98 -30.74
N THR A 713 6.75 -23.52 -30.78
CA THR A 713 6.53 -24.96 -30.90
C THR A 713 6.20 -25.30 -32.34
N ALA A 714 6.85 -26.32 -32.88
CA ALA A 714 6.46 -26.97 -34.11
C ALA A 714 5.88 -28.35 -33.76
N ILE A 715 4.61 -28.57 -34.10
CA ILE A 715 3.90 -29.82 -33.78
C ILE A 715 3.57 -30.52 -35.09
N LEU A 716 4.15 -31.71 -35.29
CA LEU A 716 3.69 -32.62 -36.34
C LEU A 716 2.82 -33.70 -35.72
N ARG A 717 1.60 -33.85 -36.25
CA ARG A 717 0.61 -34.82 -35.81
C ARG A 717 0.24 -35.76 -36.94
N VAL A 718 0.34 -37.06 -36.76
CA VAL A 718 -0.27 -38.05 -37.64
C VAL A 718 -1.79 -37.89 -37.53
N THR A 719 -2.46 -37.59 -38.65
CA THR A 719 -3.92 -37.44 -38.70
C THR A 719 -4.56 -38.63 -39.41
N SER A 720 -5.88 -38.77 -39.27
CA SER A 720 -6.63 -39.89 -39.87
C SER A 720 -6.47 -39.93 -41.40
N GLY A 721 -6.44 -41.15 -41.95
CA GLY A 721 -6.25 -41.39 -43.38
C GLY A 721 -6.57 -42.83 -43.76
N THR A 722 -6.33 -43.18 -45.03
CA THR A 722 -6.65 -44.52 -45.54
C THR A 722 -5.43 -45.44 -45.48
N GLY A 723 -5.64 -46.68 -44.99
CA GLY A 723 -4.61 -47.72 -45.02
C GLY A 723 -3.61 -47.71 -43.85
N TYR A 724 -3.86 -46.93 -42.80
CA TYR A 724 -3.10 -46.93 -41.55
C TYR A 724 -3.99 -46.54 -40.36
N ASN A 725 -3.57 -46.90 -39.14
CA ASN A 725 -4.13 -46.37 -37.90
C ASN A 725 -3.19 -45.30 -37.34
N VAL A 726 -3.73 -44.30 -36.66
CA VAL A 726 -2.92 -43.34 -35.89
C VAL A 726 -2.53 -44.01 -34.57
N GLY A 727 -1.24 -44.00 -34.23
CA GLY A 727 -0.70 -44.62 -33.01
C GLY A 727 -0.27 -43.60 -31.97
N ASN A 728 0.05 -44.06 -30.76
CA ASN A 728 0.58 -43.23 -29.67
C ASN A 728 2.12 -43.37 -29.55
N PRO A 729 2.91 -42.28 -29.56
CA PRO A 729 2.50 -40.87 -29.74
C PRO A 729 2.06 -40.54 -31.16
N ALA A 730 0.90 -39.87 -31.28
CA ALA A 730 0.34 -39.42 -32.55
C ALA A 730 0.85 -38.03 -32.95
N SER A 731 1.34 -37.26 -31.99
CA SER A 731 1.98 -35.98 -32.18
C SER A 731 3.35 -35.98 -31.53
N ALA A 732 4.25 -35.17 -32.10
CA ALA A 732 5.51 -34.84 -31.49
C ALA A 732 5.64 -33.32 -31.51
N THR A 733 6.13 -32.75 -30.41
CA THR A 733 6.39 -31.32 -30.28
C THR A 733 7.89 -31.10 -30.28
N GLY A 734 8.37 -30.39 -31.30
CA GLY A 734 9.71 -29.84 -31.32
C GLY A 734 9.64 -28.37 -30.94
N THR A 735 10.62 -27.87 -30.20
CA THR A 735 10.72 -26.44 -29.87
C THR A 735 11.81 -25.80 -30.72
N ILE A 736 11.46 -24.74 -31.43
CA ILE A 736 12.43 -23.82 -32.02
C ILE A 736 12.69 -22.79 -30.93
N ILE A 737 13.95 -22.73 -30.50
CA ILE A 737 14.39 -21.76 -29.50
C ILE A 737 14.90 -20.58 -30.28
N ASP A 738 14.34 -19.40 -30.00
CA ASP A 738 14.79 -18.14 -30.55
C ASP A 738 16.32 -18.02 -30.37
N GLY A 739 17.01 -17.77 -31.47
CA GLY A 739 18.44 -17.58 -31.58
C GLY A 739 18.81 -16.11 -31.81
N GLY A 740 17.81 -15.24 -31.87
CA GLY A 740 17.85 -13.80 -31.88
C GLY A 740 18.26 -13.25 -30.53
N GLY A 741 19.53 -12.85 -30.43
CA GLY A 741 20.00 -11.99 -29.35
C GLY A 741 20.35 -12.72 -28.05
N SER A 742 21.65 -12.79 -27.78
CA SER A 742 22.27 -13.05 -26.47
C SER A 742 21.32 -12.85 -25.28
N ILE A 743 20.84 -13.95 -24.67
CA ILE A 743 20.30 -13.96 -23.31
C ILE A 743 21.41 -13.59 -22.35
N ASN A 744 21.67 -12.29 -22.30
CA ASN A 744 22.41 -11.64 -21.25
C ASN A 744 21.72 -12.02 -19.93
N PRO A 745 22.33 -12.85 -19.06
CA PRO A 745 21.72 -13.23 -17.79
C PRO A 745 21.30 -12.01 -16.98
N SER A 746 20.20 -12.09 -16.24
CA SER A 746 19.82 -11.02 -15.32
C SER A 746 20.67 -11.12 -14.05
N VAL A 747 21.19 -9.99 -13.56
CA VAL A 747 21.99 -9.90 -12.34
C VAL A 747 21.27 -9.10 -11.28
N ILE A 748 21.11 -9.69 -10.10
CA ILE A 748 20.62 -9.05 -8.87
C ILE A 748 21.76 -8.95 -7.85
N VAL A 749 21.59 -8.11 -6.83
CA VAL A 749 22.52 -7.99 -5.71
C VAL A 749 21.77 -8.09 -4.38
N SER A 750 22.40 -8.71 -3.39
CA SER A 750 21.93 -8.75 -2.00
C SER A 750 23.11 -8.62 -1.05
N VAL A 751 22.87 -8.22 0.20
CA VAL A 751 23.92 -8.08 1.21
C VAL A 751 23.58 -8.90 2.46
N SER A 752 24.59 -9.56 3.04
CA SER A 752 24.45 -10.25 4.33
C SER A 752 25.78 -10.33 5.06
N PRO A 753 25.85 -9.97 6.35
CA PRO A 753 24.80 -9.32 7.14
C PRO A 753 24.44 -7.93 6.58
N THR A 754 23.26 -7.40 6.93
CA THR A 754 22.80 -6.05 6.52
C THR A 754 23.42 -4.93 7.35
N SER A 755 24.07 -5.26 8.48
CA SER A 755 24.84 -4.31 9.28
C SER A 755 26.06 -4.98 9.92
N VAL A 756 27.12 -4.19 10.12
CA VAL A 756 28.34 -4.58 10.86
C VAL A 756 28.84 -3.41 11.68
N ASN A 757 29.51 -3.67 12.79
CA ASN A 757 30.20 -2.63 13.55
C ASN A 757 31.50 -2.21 12.85
N GLU A 758 31.83 -0.93 12.96
CA GLU A 758 33.03 -0.30 12.39
C GLU A 758 34.34 -0.95 12.88
N ASN A 759 34.50 -1.15 14.20
CA ASN A 759 35.64 -1.88 14.79
C ASN A 759 35.38 -3.39 14.93
N GLY A 760 34.32 -3.89 14.30
CA GLY A 760 33.92 -5.30 14.34
C GLY A 760 34.84 -6.22 13.52
N LEU A 761 34.74 -7.52 13.77
CA LEU A 761 35.37 -8.54 12.91
C LEU A 761 34.50 -8.90 11.67
N GLY A 762 33.31 -8.31 11.57
CA GLY A 762 32.33 -8.56 10.51
C GLY A 762 32.54 -7.63 9.32
N ASN A 763 32.27 -8.13 8.12
CA ASN A 763 32.28 -7.35 6.89
C ASN A 763 30.91 -7.44 6.22
N LEU A 764 30.51 -6.39 5.48
CA LEU A 764 29.35 -6.46 4.61
C LEU A 764 29.72 -7.27 3.35
N VAL A 765 28.95 -8.31 3.07
CA VAL A 765 29.21 -9.20 1.92
C VAL A 765 28.07 -9.07 0.91
N TYR A 766 28.34 -8.33 -0.15
CA TYR A 766 27.47 -8.19 -1.31
C TYR A 766 27.61 -9.41 -2.21
N THR A 767 26.51 -10.12 -2.44
CA THR A 767 26.44 -11.29 -3.30
C THR A 767 25.66 -10.95 -4.57
N PHE A 768 26.38 -10.81 -5.68
CA PHE A 768 25.78 -10.67 -7.01
C PHE A 768 25.37 -12.05 -7.51
N THR A 769 24.12 -12.20 -7.94
CA THR A 769 23.54 -13.47 -8.41
C THR A 769 23.05 -13.33 -9.83
N ARG A 770 23.38 -14.28 -10.71
CA ARG A 770 22.90 -14.29 -12.11
C ARG A 770 21.87 -15.40 -12.36
N THR A 771 20.84 -15.12 -13.18
CA THR A 771 19.68 -16.02 -13.39
C THR A 771 19.98 -17.30 -14.17
N THR A 772 21.08 -17.38 -14.93
CA THR A 772 21.44 -18.59 -15.69
C THR A 772 22.89 -19.03 -15.48
N ASN A 773 23.10 -20.35 -15.48
CA ASN A 773 24.42 -20.99 -15.42
C ASN A 773 24.92 -21.28 -16.85
N SER A 774 25.31 -20.23 -17.57
CA SER A 774 25.54 -20.26 -19.03
C SER A 774 26.78 -21.03 -19.52
N GLY A 775 27.54 -21.71 -18.64
CA GLY A 775 28.80 -22.36 -19.02
C GLY A 775 29.94 -21.41 -19.42
N THR A 776 29.65 -20.13 -19.71
CA THR A 776 30.58 -19.06 -20.08
C THR A 776 30.84 -18.10 -18.91
N ALA A 777 31.99 -17.43 -18.92
CA ALA A 777 32.29 -16.35 -17.99
C ALA A 777 31.47 -15.11 -18.36
N LEU A 778 31.00 -14.36 -17.36
CA LEU A 778 30.40 -13.04 -17.53
C LEU A 778 31.32 -12.02 -16.86
N ASN A 779 31.99 -11.21 -17.66
CA ASN A 779 32.97 -10.24 -17.17
C ASN A 779 32.39 -8.82 -17.21
N ASN A 780 32.91 -7.96 -16.34
CA ASN A 780 32.59 -6.54 -16.27
C ASN A 780 31.10 -6.27 -15.98
N VAL A 781 30.52 -6.98 -14.99
CA VAL A 781 29.21 -6.61 -14.46
C VAL A 781 29.38 -5.35 -13.62
N ASN A 782 28.79 -4.25 -14.08
CA ASN A 782 28.93 -2.93 -13.49
C ASN A 782 28.02 -2.78 -12.26
N PHE A 783 28.52 -2.05 -11.27
CA PHE A 783 27.72 -1.53 -10.18
C PHE A 783 28.20 -0.13 -9.79
N ASP A 784 27.25 0.70 -9.39
CA ASP A 784 27.49 2.01 -8.82
C ASP A 784 27.47 1.91 -7.29
N VAL A 785 28.14 2.86 -6.63
CA VAL A 785 28.28 2.92 -5.17
C VAL A 785 27.62 4.20 -4.69
N GLY A 786 26.63 4.06 -3.81
CA GLY A 786 26.00 5.14 -3.06
C GLY A 786 26.07 4.91 -1.55
N GLY A 787 25.22 5.60 -0.80
CA GLY A 787 25.21 5.58 0.66
C GLY A 787 26.08 6.67 1.29
N GLY A 788 26.02 6.77 2.61
CA GLY A 788 26.71 7.81 3.39
C GLY A 788 28.22 7.60 3.60
N ALA A 789 28.73 6.37 3.50
CA ALA A 789 30.12 6.05 3.82
C ALA A 789 31.10 6.40 2.68
N ILE A 790 32.28 6.90 3.02
CA ILE A 790 33.31 7.39 2.11
C ILE A 790 34.43 6.35 1.91
N PHE A 791 34.72 6.00 0.66
CA PHE A 791 35.76 5.02 0.32
C PHE A 791 37.18 5.49 0.72
N ASN A 792 37.91 4.59 1.40
CA ASN A 792 39.22 4.77 2.07
C ASN A 792 39.21 5.54 3.38
N ASP A 793 38.16 6.31 3.67
CA ASP A 793 37.97 6.91 4.98
C ASP A 793 37.32 5.87 5.89
N ASP A 794 36.14 5.38 5.51
CA ASP A 794 35.28 4.56 6.39
C ASP A 794 35.28 3.08 6.02
N TYR A 795 35.63 2.74 4.78
CA TYR A 795 35.79 1.34 4.35
C TYR A 795 36.79 1.13 3.22
N THR A 796 37.20 -0.13 3.07
CA THR A 796 37.95 -0.63 1.91
C THR A 796 37.22 -1.79 1.25
N VAL A 797 37.45 -2.03 -0.04
CA VAL A 797 36.74 -3.06 -0.81
C VAL A 797 37.69 -4.17 -1.26
N THR A 798 37.24 -5.42 -1.15
CA THR A 798 37.88 -6.59 -1.75
C THR A 798 36.88 -7.43 -2.55
N GLY A 799 37.35 -8.26 -3.47
CA GLY A 799 36.49 -9.15 -4.28
C GLY A 799 35.93 -8.55 -5.57
N ALA A 800 35.95 -7.23 -5.72
CA ALA A 800 35.65 -6.57 -6.99
C ALA A 800 36.77 -6.80 -8.03
N ALA A 801 36.39 -6.88 -9.31
CA ALA A 801 37.32 -6.97 -10.43
C ALA A 801 37.95 -5.60 -10.78
N SER A 802 37.20 -4.52 -10.59
CA SER A 802 37.69 -3.14 -10.59
C SER A 802 36.86 -2.32 -9.58
N PHE A 803 37.46 -1.30 -8.96
CA PHE A 803 36.76 -0.42 -8.03
C PHE A 803 37.51 0.92 -7.92
N ASN A 804 36.80 2.05 -7.92
CA ASN A 804 37.40 3.39 -7.83
C ASN A 804 36.77 4.31 -6.75
N GLY A 805 35.84 3.80 -5.95
CA GLY A 805 35.14 4.56 -4.89
C GLY A 805 33.71 4.93 -5.23
N THR A 806 33.38 5.15 -6.51
CA THR A 806 32.00 5.49 -6.94
C THR A 806 31.40 4.44 -7.87
N THR A 807 32.23 3.59 -8.46
CA THR A 807 31.83 2.53 -9.40
C THR A 807 32.75 1.32 -9.27
N GLY A 808 32.26 0.15 -9.66
CA GLY A 808 33.05 -1.07 -9.72
C GLY A 808 32.53 -2.10 -10.71
N THR A 809 33.28 -3.19 -10.87
CA THR A 809 32.84 -4.34 -11.66
C THR A 809 33.09 -5.67 -10.94
N VAL A 810 32.30 -6.69 -11.27
CA VAL A 810 32.54 -8.10 -10.87
C VAL A 810 32.59 -9.03 -12.08
N ASN A 811 33.31 -10.16 -11.93
CA ASN A 811 33.44 -11.19 -12.95
C ASN A 811 32.92 -12.54 -12.44
N PHE A 812 31.92 -13.09 -13.11
CA PHE A 812 31.47 -14.47 -12.89
C PHE A 812 32.37 -15.42 -13.69
N ARG A 813 32.98 -16.38 -13.00
CA ARG A 813 33.71 -17.48 -13.65
C ARG A 813 32.74 -18.34 -14.48
N PRO A 814 33.24 -19.12 -15.45
CA PRO A 814 32.44 -20.15 -16.12
C PRO A 814 31.71 -21.00 -15.10
N ARG A 815 30.39 -21.12 -15.27
CA ARG A 815 29.46 -21.85 -14.40
C ARG A 815 29.23 -21.33 -12.98
N ALA A 816 29.81 -20.21 -12.57
CA ALA A 816 29.48 -19.58 -11.30
C ALA A 816 28.13 -18.86 -11.41
N THR A 817 27.23 -19.05 -10.46
CA THR A 817 25.95 -18.30 -10.37
C THR A 817 26.03 -17.11 -9.43
N THR A 818 27.08 -17.04 -8.60
CA THR A 818 27.32 -15.94 -7.67
C THR A 818 28.77 -15.46 -7.69
N VAL A 819 28.97 -14.17 -7.39
CA VAL A 819 30.27 -13.55 -7.09
C VAL A 819 30.08 -12.55 -5.95
N ARG A 820 31.13 -12.32 -5.15
CA ARG A 820 31.03 -11.51 -3.93
C ARG A 820 31.95 -10.30 -3.97
N VAL A 821 31.43 -9.17 -3.49
CA VAL A 821 32.19 -7.99 -3.12
C VAL A 821 32.09 -7.84 -1.61
N THR A 822 33.22 -7.63 -0.96
CA THR A 822 33.30 -7.47 0.49
C THR A 822 33.72 -6.04 0.80
N VAL A 823 32.82 -5.33 1.48
CA VAL A 823 33.08 -4.02 2.08
C VAL A 823 33.60 -4.27 3.49
N ASN A 824 34.83 -3.81 3.73
CA ASN A 824 35.57 -4.02 4.97
C ASN A 824 35.60 -2.66 5.69
N PRO A 825 34.81 -2.46 6.75
CA PRO A 825 34.87 -1.25 7.55
C PRO A 825 36.30 -0.97 8.01
N LYS A 826 36.66 0.31 8.02
CA LYS A 826 37.95 0.77 8.49
C LYS A 826 37.76 1.37 9.88
N GLY A 827 37.71 0.49 10.87
CA GLY A 827 37.59 0.90 12.26
C GLY A 827 38.65 1.91 12.67
N ASP A 828 38.22 2.99 13.29
CA ASP A 828 39.09 3.92 13.96
C ASP A 828 38.68 4.22 15.43
N THR A 829 38.81 5.45 15.90
CA THR A 829 38.43 5.86 17.28
C THR A 829 37.58 7.13 17.30
N ARG A 830 37.14 7.60 16.13
CA ARG A 830 36.40 8.82 15.90
C ARG A 830 34.92 8.49 16.03
N VAL A 831 34.24 9.21 16.92
CA VAL A 831 32.78 9.08 17.02
C VAL A 831 32.13 9.78 15.84
N GLU A 832 31.58 9.01 14.93
CA GLU A 832 30.83 9.44 13.75
C GLU A 832 29.42 8.83 13.70
N PRO A 833 28.49 9.29 12.84
CA PRO A 833 27.18 8.64 12.69
C PRO A 833 27.32 7.25 12.07
N ASP A 834 26.27 6.43 12.18
CA ASP A 834 26.17 5.21 11.38
C ASP A 834 26.07 5.58 9.90
N GLU A 835 26.75 4.84 9.04
CA GLU A 835 26.85 5.14 7.62
C GLU A 835 26.41 3.95 6.79
N THR A 836 25.95 4.20 5.56
CA THR A 836 25.53 3.13 4.65
C THR A 836 26.43 3.03 3.43
N VAL A 837 26.51 1.83 2.87
CA VAL A 837 27.06 1.56 1.55
C VAL A 837 25.94 0.95 0.73
N LEU A 838 25.56 1.59 -0.37
CA LEU A 838 24.57 1.08 -1.33
C LEU A 838 25.31 0.59 -2.58
N LEU A 839 25.12 -0.67 -2.97
CA LEU A 839 25.58 -1.15 -4.28
C LEU A 839 24.39 -1.35 -5.22
N THR A 840 24.39 -0.65 -6.36
CA THR A 840 23.34 -0.74 -7.38
C THR A 840 23.91 -1.34 -8.66
N VAL A 841 23.38 -2.48 -9.11
CA VAL A 841 23.72 -3.10 -10.40
C VAL A 841 23.25 -2.18 -11.52
N THR A 842 24.18 -1.73 -12.36
CA THR A 842 23.88 -0.83 -13.49
C THR A 842 23.98 -1.56 -14.83
N SER A 843 23.43 -0.95 -15.89
CA SER A 843 23.44 -1.57 -17.22
C SER A 843 24.86 -1.82 -17.76
N GLY A 844 25.03 -2.90 -18.51
CA GLY A 844 26.31 -3.27 -19.10
C GLY A 844 26.16 -4.28 -20.23
N SER A 845 27.26 -4.60 -20.90
CA SER A 845 27.26 -5.57 -21.99
C SER A 845 27.30 -7.00 -21.43
N GLY A 846 26.42 -7.87 -21.90
CA GLY A 846 26.46 -9.29 -21.56
C GLY A 846 25.54 -9.71 -20.41
N TYR A 847 24.78 -8.80 -19.79
CA TYR A 847 23.79 -9.08 -18.74
C TYR A 847 22.64 -8.06 -18.75
N THR A 848 21.54 -8.37 -18.07
CA THR A 848 20.45 -7.41 -17.78
C THR A 848 20.40 -7.11 -16.28
N VAL A 849 19.87 -5.96 -15.90
CA VAL A 849 19.68 -5.60 -14.48
C VAL A 849 18.40 -6.30 -13.97
N GLY A 850 18.50 -7.06 -12.89
CA GLY A 850 17.36 -7.77 -12.27
C GLY A 850 16.81 -7.07 -11.04
N ASN A 851 15.67 -7.51 -10.50
CA ASN A 851 15.08 -7.00 -9.26
C ASN A 851 15.24 -8.04 -8.12
N PRO A 852 15.84 -7.70 -6.96
CA PRO A 852 16.37 -6.38 -6.59
C PRO A 852 17.69 -6.05 -7.30
N ASN A 853 17.81 -4.83 -7.83
CA ASN A 853 19.02 -4.32 -8.48
C ASN A 853 19.94 -3.60 -7.51
N GLU A 854 19.53 -3.37 -6.27
CA GLU A 854 20.32 -2.69 -5.26
C GLU A 854 20.27 -3.40 -3.92
N ALA A 855 21.30 -3.18 -3.11
CA ALA A 855 21.39 -3.68 -1.76
C ALA A 855 22.15 -2.66 -0.91
N GLU A 856 21.62 -2.38 0.29
CA GLU A 856 22.20 -1.44 1.23
C GLU A 856 22.65 -2.15 2.50
N GLY A 857 23.87 -1.84 2.96
CA GLY A 857 24.42 -2.35 4.21
C GLY A 857 25.00 -1.23 5.07
N ALA A 858 24.77 -1.32 6.39
CA ALA A 858 25.18 -0.31 7.35
C ALA A 858 26.53 -0.64 8.04
N ILE A 859 27.37 0.38 8.20
CA ILE A 859 28.55 0.39 9.06
C ILE A 859 28.15 1.18 10.31
N VAL A 860 27.99 0.45 11.42
CA VAL A 860 27.53 0.99 12.69
C VAL A 860 28.74 1.46 13.49
N ASN A 861 28.76 2.73 13.88
CA ASN A 861 29.81 3.29 14.71
C ASN A 861 29.74 2.65 16.11
N ASP A 862 30.84 2.03 16.55
CA ASP A 862 30.96 1.45 17.89
C ASP A 862 31.97 2.18 18.80
N ASP A 863 32.46 3.34 18.35
CA ASP A 863 33.31 4.22 19.13
C ASP A 863 32.54 5.00 20.18
N ARG A 864 33.16 5.08 21.36
CA ARG A 864 32.61 5.80 22.50
C ARG A 864 33.29 7.14 22.63
N ARG A 865 32.51 8.21 22.86
CA ARG A 865 33.06 9.50 23.31
C ARG A 865 33.82 9.27 24.60
N GLY A 866 35.15 9.35 24.54
CA GLY A 866 35.99 9.20 25.72
C GLY A 866 35.66 10.26 26.77
N ASN A 867 35.22 9.84 27.96
CA ASN A 867 35.64 10.49 29.19
C ASN A 867 35.46 9.60 30.44
N GLN A 868 36.59 9.47 31.15
CA GLN A 868 36.75 9.28 32.59
C GLN A 868 36.31 7.95 33.23
N ASP A 869 37.32 7.16 33.58
CA ASP A 869 37.43 6.28 34.75
C ASP A 869 36.20 6.17 35.67
N THR A 870 35.58 5.00 35.68
CA THR A 870 35.04 4.42 36.92
C THR A 870 35.80 3.14 37.23
N LEU A 871 36.92 3.31 37.92
CA LEU A 871 37.64 2.24 38.63
C LEU A 871 36.73 1.70 39.75
N ASN A 872 36.06 0.58 39.51
CA ASN A 872 35.31 -0.14 40.53
C ASN A 872 36.28 -0.88 41.47
N ILE A 873 36.68 -0.22 42.56
CA ILE A 873 37.36 -0.89 43.69
C ILE A 873 36.30 -1.51 44.60
N SER A 874 36.18 -2.83 44.57
CA SER A 874 35.51 -3.61 45.61
C SER A 874 36.45 -3.80 46.80
N LEU A 875 36.16 -3.14 47.93
CA LEU A 875 36.89 -3.33 49.18
C LEU A 875 36.43 -4.61 49.88
N GLY A 876 37.15 -5.70 49.66
CA GLY A 876 37.06 -6.92 50.45
C GLY A 876 37.76 -6.76 51.80
N LYS A 877 37.00 -6.94 52.90
CA LYS A 877 37.54 -7.03 54.27
C LYS A 877 38.54 -8.20 54.37
N ASN A 878 39.82 -7.90 54.59
CA ASN A 878 40.64 -8.43 55.69
C ASN A 878 42.08 -7.92 55.54
N GLY A 879 42.61 -7.31 56.61
CA GLY A 879 43.88 -6.62 56.61
C GLY A 879 45.11 -7.51 56.40
N ASN A 880 45.99 -7.10 55.51
CA ASN A 880 47.42 -6.91 55.79
C ASN A 880 48.09 -6.16 54.62
N THR A 881 48.94 -5.21 54.97
CA THR A 881 49.65 -4.25 54.11
C THR A 881 50.63 -4.93 53.15
N VAL A 882 50.64 -4.53 51.87
CA VAL A 882 51.85 -4.54 51.02
C VAL A 882 51.90 -3.22 50.24
N ALA A 883 53.03 -2.53 50.34
CA ALA A 883 53.33 -1.27 49.66
C ALA A 883 53.52 -1.48 48.15
N MET A 884 53.06 -0.51 47.35
CA MET A 884 53.44 -0.36 45.94
C MET A 884 54.04 1.04 45.78
N GLU A 885 55.34 1.11 45.98
CA GLU A 885 56.22 2.08 45.31
C GLU A 885 56.59 1.46 43.95
N GLU A 886 56.84 2.31 42.94
CA GLU A 886 57.12 2.01 41.52
C GLU A 886 55.94 1.76 40.58
N LEU A 887 55.55 2.81 39.85
CA LEU A 887 55.50 2.78 38.38
C LEU A 887 55.98 4.12 37.83
N GLY A 888 57.30 4.27 37.84
CA GLY A 888 58.00 5.26 37.04
C GLY A 888 58.59 4.60 35.79
N LYS A 889 58.25 5.16 34.63
CA LYS A 889 59.03 5.22 33.38
C LYS A 889 59.07 4.01 32.44
N SER A 890 58.45 4.24 31.28
CA SER A 890 58.87 3.82 29.93
C SER A 890 58.02 4.63 28.93
N MET A 891 58.35 5.88 28.53
CA MET A 891 59.16 6.25 27.34
C MET A 891 59.45 5.09 26.38
N SER A 892 59.29 5.16 25.05
CA SER A 892 59.30 6.29 24.11
C SER A 892 59.00 5.76 22.68
N TYR A 893 58.45 6.58 21.78
CA TYR A 893 59.05 6.86 20.46
C TYR A 893 58.38 8.11 19.85
N PHE A 894 59.15 9.20 19.78
CA PHE A 894 58.96 10.36 18.90
C PHE A 894 60.22 10.40 18.02
N ASP A 895 60.03 10.58 16.72
CA ASP A 895 61.09 10.74 15.72
C ASP A 895 61.59 12.20 15.70
N PRO A 896 62.92 12.47 15.68
CA PRO A 896 63.48 13.79 15.46
C PRO A 896 64.25 13.87 14.11
N GLU A 897 63.89 14.82 13.24
CA GLU A 897 64.87 15.45 12.33
C GLU A 897 64.28 16.74 11.69
N VAL A 898 64.72 17.91 12.18
CA VAL A 898 64.87 19.13 11.37
C VAL A 898 66.20 19.77 11.76
N ASP A 899 67.10 19.84 10.78
CA ASP A 899 68.44 20.40 10.87
C ASP A 899 68.41 21.95 10.91
N VAL A 900 69.38 22.51 11.63
CA VAL A 900 69.67 23.95 11.76
C VAL A 900 70.75 24.35 10.75
N VAL A 901 70.58 25.46 10.03
CA VAL A 901 71.72 26.29 9.57
C VAL A 901 71.40 27.80 9.66
N MET A 902 72.18 28.43 10.56
CA MET A 902 72.49 29.86 10.81
C MET A 902 71.37 30.89 11.05
#